data_AF-A0A083ZW44-F1
#
_entry.id   AF-A0A083ZW44-F1
#
_cell.length_a   1.000
_cell.length_b   1.000
_cell.length_c   1.000
_cell.angle_alpha   90.00
_cell.angle_beta   90.00
_cell.angle_gamma   90.00
#
_symmetry.space_group_name_H-M   'P 1'
#
loop_
_entity.id
_entity.type
_entity.pdbx_description
1 polymer ?
#
loop_
_entity_poly.entity_id
_entity_poly.type
_entity_poly.pdbx_seq_one_letter_code
_entity_poly.pdbx_strand_id
1 'polypeptide(L)'
;MSKKTALSALSIAILLSLNTAWAIEARTIQATELISGFSLLNNSTAGQTVLNDNLNTSIATNNNASDAVRARAIADNTIAALIGSISNGLLVANALGPKMYGTFASANSINATNYTATTFSKNFEALFSQVNALIQVDSSFAKNYYANGSANGKPAQLATGISLPAGGVYNVYDLAYHPSDANRNTIGNSRPVQVAPDSIDTFSAPDFFGVETDSAVAIIPTLKSNAAFPSGHAAFGFASTLLFAEMVPERFQEFLLRGSEYGNSRMVLGAHYALDVIGARIMTTYALAQILNNNPDYLGQNIASILGAPMVTSTDFQGLMQAAQTDLRSLLEQGCQSTFAECSAADQAQRQAVAAQNKADYRYRMTYGLAVIGPTDLAPVVPEGAEVLIASRFPYLTAEQRRDVLATTEIESGHALDDGSGWARINLYDAADGYGAFNGNITVNMDANQGGFSAYDVWANDIAGNGNFVKNGSGVLEFTGNNSFSGSTTVAGGALIINGYYGNSAVTVDNGALLGGSGTVGALTAQSGAIIAPGNSIGTLQVANNVTFQPGARYAVEIATDGRSDQIQSQGMAILNGADVLVSLEHSGNLLSQNEVHSLLGHQYTILSAQLGVQGQFDTVQPDYLFLGTTLNYQPTQVTLNVGRNTTAFADMALTPNQRALATAADTLPAGNPVYESILTSQSAWEAQQAYRRLSGQIHADMASAQINDSRYLRDALNERLRQSEGLTHSPDIKVNEGGAWAQFLGAWDHASGDTNATGYQASTYGILMGLDSTLAQQWQLGVTSGYTRTSLDGGYGSNATSDNYHLGVYGGKQLDNLALRAGSTYTWHRIETSRNVNYATQFDNPSANYSARTQQLFAEAGYSIQASTVKLEPFANLAYINYQNNGIAENGGAAALHGDKQHTDATASTLGMRADTQLQAVTLRGELGWQHQYGDSDRGIGLMFSGSSVPFVNNSVPVSRDAAVVKANAEVAVGNNATLSLGYGGLVSSSHQDNRVNAGFTWHF
;
A
#
# COMPACT_ATOMS: atom_id res chain seq x y z
N MET A 1 71.93 -71.77 28.67
CA MET A 1 71.56 -72.19 30.04
C MET A 1 70.89 -70.98 30.70
N SER A 2 69.56 -70.93 30.91
CA SER A 2 68.76 -71.72 31.88
C SER A 2 69.18 -71.31 33.30
N LYS A 3 68.41 -70.61 34.15
CA LYS A 3 67.06 -70.82 34.74
C LYS A 3 66.84 -69.63 35.72
N LYS A 4 65.68 -69.20 36.22
CA LYS A 4 64.22 -69.40 36.08
C LYS A 4 63.63 -68.45 37.14
N THR A 5 62.80 -67.44 36.86
CA THR A 5 61.33 -67.52 36.76
C THR A 5 60.65 -68.47 37.74
N ALA A 6 60.05 -67.90 38.80
CA ALA A 6 58.78 -68.29 39.46
C ALA A 6 58.81 -67.86 40.93
N LEU A 7 58.04 -66.83 41.29
CA LEU A 7 57.07 -66.86 42.40
C LEU A 7 56.35 -65.49 42.48
N SER A 8 55.39 -65.31 41.56
CA SER A 8 54.25 -64.40 41.72
C SER A 8 53.14 -64.91 40.79
N ALA A 9 52.70 -66.13 41.06
CA ALA A 9 51.61 -66.81 40.35
C ALA A 9 50.54 -67.21 41.37
N LEU A 10 49.72 -66.24 41.76
CA LEU A 10 48.30 -66.39 42.06
C LEU A 10 47.73 -64.96 42.12
N SER A 11 46.63 -64.70 41.40
CA SER A 11 45.94 -63.41 41.22
C SER A 11 46.26 -62.57 39.96
N ILE A 12 46.60 -63.21 38.83
CA ILE A 12 46.42 -62.62 37.49
C ILE A 12 45.53 -63.54 36.67
N ALA A 13 44.26 -63.54 37.03
CA ALA A 13 43.12 -63.95 36.21
C ALA A 13 41.91 -63.28 36.85
N ILE A 14 41.12 -62.53 36.07
CA ILE A 14 40.02 -61.63 36.49
C ILE A 14 40.50 -60.22 36.87
N LEU A 15 40.81 -59.42 35.85
CA LEU A 15 40.40 -58.01 35.85
C LEU A 15 39.82 -57.75 34.46
N LEU A 16 38.49 -57.71 34.48
CA LEU A 16 37.60 -57.57 33.35
C LEU A 16 37.99 -56.40 32.44
N SER A 17 37.80 -56.62 31.14
CA SER A 17 37.46 -55.57 30.18
C SER A 17 36.25 -54.79 30.70
N LEU A 18 36.49 -53.71 31.44
CA LEU A 18 35.45 -52.74 31.79
C LEU A 18 35.16 -51.95 30.52
N ASN A 19 34.10 -52.34 29.82
CA ASN A 19 33.36 -51.41 28.96
C ASN A 19 32.99 -50.22 29.85
N THR A 20 33.68 -49.09 29.68
CA THR A 20 33.35 -47.86 30.41
C THR A 20 31.96 -47.42 29.94
N ALA A 21 30.98 -47.51 30.84
CA ALA A 21 29.62 -47.03 30.61
C ALA A 21 29.65 -45.52 30.31
N TRP A 22 28.88 -45.10 29.29
CA TRP A 22 28.73 -43.71 28.92
C TRP A 22 27.47 -43.16 29.60
N ALA A 23 27.63 -42.22 30.53
CA ALA A 23 26.50 -41.60 31.21
C ALA A 23 25.76 -40.68 30.23
N ILE A 24 24.49 -40.97 29.97
CA ILE A 24 23.64 -40.20 29.06
C ILE A 24 23.03 -39.04 29.82
N GLU A 25 22.99 -37.87 29.19
CA GLU A 25 22.40 -36.67 29.77
C GLU A 25 20.87 -36.81 29.89
N ALA A 26 20.30 -36.30 30.98
CA ALA A 26 18.88 -36.45 31.30
C ALA A 26 17.95 -35.93 30.18
N ARG A 27 18.30 -34.81 29.54
CA ARG A 27 17.53 -34.25 28.41
C ARG A 27 17.35 -35.24 27.25
N THR A 28 18.40 -36.00 26.95
CA THR A 28 18.40 -36.96 25.84
C THR A 28 17.58 -38.19 26.18
N ILE A 29 17.62 -38.62 27.44
CA ILE A 29 16.75 -39.69 27.94
C ILE A 29 15.29 -39.27 27.81
N GLN A 30 14.92 -38.09 28.32
CA GLN A 30 13.55 -37.58 28.28
C GLN A 30 13.04 -37.46 26.83
N ALA A 31 13.83 -36.86 25.93
CA ALA A 31 13.46 -36.77 24.51
C ALA A 31 13.28 -38.15 23.86
N THR A 32 14.12 -39.12 24.21
CA THR A 32 14.04 -40.49 23.68
C THR A 32 12.79 -41.21 24.20
N GLU A 33 12.46 -41.09 25.48
CA GLU A 33 11.32 -41.79 26.09
C GLU A 33 9.96 -41.43 25.48
N LEU A 34 9.81 -40.20 24.94
CA LEU A 34 8.59 -39.73 24.25
C LEU A 34 8.14 -40.63 23.10
N ILE A 35 9.08 -41.33 22.46
CA ILE A 35 8.82 -42.18 21.28
C ILE A 35 9.01 -43.67 21.59
N SER A 36 9.02 -44.03 22.88
CA SER A 36 9.27 -45.39 23.36
C SER A 36 8.19 -46.41 22.97
N GLY A 37 6.97 -45.95 22.67
CA GLY A 37 5.87 -46.78 22.13
C GLY A 37 6.28 -47.58 20.89
N PHE A 38 7.24 -47.08 20.12
CA PHE A 38 7.84 -47.80 18.98
C PHE A 38 8.32 -49.22 19.35
N SER A 39 8.94 -49.38 20.53
CA SER A 39 9.52 -50.65 20.97
C SER A 39 8.48 -51.71 21.34
N LEU A 40 7.20 -51.34 21.42
CA LEU A 40 6.10 -52.22 21.80
C LEU A 40 5.31 -52.74 20.59
N LEU A 41 5.55 -52.21 19.39
CA LEU A 41 4.68 -52.46 18.23
C LEU A 41 4.64 -53.94 17.80
N ASN A 42 5.74 -54.68 17.96
CA ASN A 42 5.77 -56.11 17.64
C ASN A 42 4.95 -56.98 18.62
N ASN A 43 4.57 -56.45 19.78
CA ASN A 43 4.01 -57.24 20.88
C ASN A 43 2.50 -57.45 20.81
N SER A 44 1.81 -56.80 19.87
CA SER A 44 0.35 -56.88 19.74
C SER A 44 -0.07 -56.91 18.27
N THR A 45 -1.25 -57.49 17.99
CA THR A 45 -1.83 -57.49 16.65
C THR A 45 -2.05 -56.07 16.12
N ALA A 46 -2.51 -55.15 16.97
CA ALA A 46 -2.70 -53.75 16.58
C ALA A 46 -1.37 -53.07 16.21
N GLY A 47 -0.32 -53.26 17.00
CA GLY A 47 1.01 -52.74 16.69
C GLY A 47 1.62 -53.35 15.41
N GLN A 48 1.38 -54.64 15.16
CA GLN A 48 1.79 -55.30 13.91
C GLN A 48 1.02 -54.76 12.71
N THR A 49 -0.27 -54.44 12.85
CA THR A 49 -1.05 -53.73 11.82
C THR A 49 -0.44 -52.38 11.51
N VAL A 50 -0.12 -51.58 12.53
CA VAL A 50 0.58 -50.29 12.33
C VAL A 50 1.91 -50.48 11.59
N LEU A 51 2.70 -51.50 11.92
CA LEU A 51 3.95 -51.77 11.23
C LEU A 51 3.71 -52.13 9.76
N ASN A 52 2.68 -52.92 9.44
CA ASN A 52 2.32 -53.22 8.05
C ASN A 52 1.86 -51.96 7.30
N ASP A 53 0.98 -51.16 7.90
CA ASP A 53 0.51 -49.89 7.34
C ASP A 53 1.68 -48.92 7.11
N ASN A 54 2.63 -48.88 8.04
CA ASN A 54 3.81 -48.04 7.98
C ASN A 54 4.72 -48.40 6.79
N LEU A 55 4.94 -49.69 6.51
CA LEU A 55 5.69 -50.12 5.32
C LEU A 55 4.90 -49.82 4.03
N ASN A 56 3.62 -50.19 3.98
CA ASN A 56 2.77 -49.99 2.80
C ASN A 56 2.63 -48.51 2.44
N THR A 57 2.43 -47.65 3.45
CA THR A 57 2.32 -46.19 3.26
C THR A 57 3.63 -45.61 2.74
N SER A 58 4.78 -46.10 3.21
CA SER A 58 6.10 -45.65 2.74
C SER A 58 6.33 -46.03 1.28
N ILE A 59 5.97 -47.26 0.90
CA ILE A 59 6.02 -47.72 -0.51
C ILE A 59 5.08 -46.87 -1.38
N ALA A 60 3.83 -46.68 -0.94
CA ALA A 60 2.85 -45.90 -1.68
C ALA A 60 3.28 -44.43 -1.84
N THR A 61 3.86 -43.81 -0.80
CA THR A 61 4.35 -42.42 -0.84
C THR A 61 5.48 -42.24 -1.85
N ASN A 62 6.40 -43.21 -1.96
CA ASN A 62 7.47 -43.20 -2.96
C ASN A 62 6.94 -43.45 -4.38
N ASN A 63 6.15 -44.51 -4.58
CA ASN A 63 5.71 -44.93 -5.91
C ASN A 63 4.68 -43.98 -6.53
N ASN A 64 3.83 -43.34 -5.72
CA ASN A 64 2.78 -42.43 -6.20
C ASN A 64 3.22 -40.95 -6.22
N ALA A 65 4.47 -40.63 -5.83
CA ALA A 65 4.96 -39.25 -5.87
C ALA A 65 5.02 -38.74 -7.31
N SER A 66 4.46 -37.55 -7.54
CA SER A 66 4.57 -36.86 -8.83
C SER A 66 6.01 -36.41 -9.10
N ASP A 67 6.33 -36.12 -10.36
CA ASP A 67 7.67 -35.65 -10.76
C ASP A 67 8.10 -34.39 -9.99
N ALA A 68 7.16 -33.47 -9.71
CA ALA A 68 7.43 -32.27 -8.91
C ALA A 68 7.80 -32.62 -7.45
N VAL A 69 7.10 -33.58 -6.84
CA VAL A 69 7.39 -34.05 -5.48
C VAL A 69 8.71 -34.81 -5.44
N ARG A 70 9.01 -35.63 -6.46
CA ARG A 70 10.29 -36.33 -6.63
C ARG A 70 11.46 -35.36 -6.75
N ALA A 71 11.33 -34.32 -7.58
CA ALA A 71 12.32 -33.26 -7.73
C ALA A 71 12.55 -32.49 -6.42
N ARG A 72 11.47 -32.11 -5.72
CA ARG A 72 11.57 -31.47 -4.39
C ARG A 72 12.34 -32.34 -3.40
N ALA A 73 12.09 -33.65 -3.40
CA ALA A 73 12.73 -34.59 -2.49
C ALA A 73 14.24 -34.74 -2.75
N ILE A 74 14.66 -34.79 -4.02
CA ILE A 74 16.09 -34.81 -4.39
C ILE A 74 16.76 -33.49 -4.02
N ALA A 75 16.12 -32.35 -4.29
CA ALA A 75 16.62 -31.05 -3.88
C ALA A 75 16.78 -30.95 -2.36
N ASP A 76 15.79 -31.41 -1.58
CA ASP A 76 15.81 -31.47 -0.11
C ASP A 76 16.94 -32.33 0.44
N ASN A 77 17.19 -33.48 -0.18
CA ASN A 77 18.32 -34.33 0.21
C ASN A 77 19.67 -33.63 -0.02
N THR A 78 19.81 -32.95 -1.15
CA THR A 78 21.09 -32.37 -1.58
C THR A 78 21.44 -31.12 -0.76
N ILE A 79 20.47 -30.25 -0.51
CA ILE A 79 20.70 -29.07 0.33
C ILE A 79 21.09 -29.46 1.76
N ALA A 80 20.56 -30.57 2.30
CA ALA A 80 20.92 -31.04 3.64
C ALA A 80 22.35 -31.59 3.73
N ALA A 81 22.90 -32.07 2.60
CA ALA A 81 24.27 -32.54 2.50
C ALA A 81 25.30 -31.41 2.36
N LEU A 82 24.85 -30.16 2.15
CA LEU A 82 25.69 -28.97 2.03
C LEU A 82 26.26 -28.56 3.41
N ILE A 83 27.58 -28.39 3.51
CA ILE A 83 28.24 -28.01 4.76
C ILE A 83 27.80 -26.59 5.15
N GLY A 84 27.15 -26.45 6.31
CA GLY A 84 26.67 -25.17 6.83
C GLY A 84 25.22 -24.81 6.43
N SER A 85 24.54 -25.58 5.59
CA SER A 85 23.15 -25.29 5.19
C SER A 85 22.13 -25.42 6.33
N ILE A 86 22.43 -26.30 7.29
CA ILE A 86 21.61 -26.49 8.49
C ILE A 86 21.75 -25.29 9.45
N SER A 87 22.85 -24.53 9.34
CA SER A 87 23.11 -23.32 10.13
C SER A 87 22.67 -22.03 9.43
N ASN A 88 22.38 -22.07 8.12
CA ASN A 88 22.01 -20.88 7.34
C ASN A 88 20.52 -20.79 6.96
N GLY A 89 19.72 -21.78 7.34
CA GLY A 89 18.26 -21.77 7.16
C GLY A 89 17.75 -21.98 5.73
N LEU A 90 18.61 -22.05 4.71
CA LEU A 90 18.18 -22.18 3.30
C LEU A 90 17.33 -23.44 3.04
N LEU A 91 17.49 -24.47 3.87
CA LEU A 91 16.77 -25.74 3.82
C LEU A 91 15.26 -25.55 3.60
N VAL A 92 14.68 -24.58 4.30
CA VAL A 92 13.22 -24.39 4.43
C VAL A 92 12.79 -22.95 4.16
N ALA A 93 13.74 -22.07 3.81
CA ALA A 93 13.49 -20.65 3.59
C ALA A 93 12.52 -20.35 2.43
N ASN A 94 12.25 -21.31 1.55
CA ASN A 94 11.26 -21.15 0.47
C ASN A 94 9.83 -20.91 1.01
N ALA A 95 9.54 -21.27 2.27
CA ALA A 95 8.28 -20.95 2.95
C ALA A 95 8.11 -19.45 3.26
N LEU A 96 9.17 -18.63 3.12
CA LEU A 96 9.06 -17.17 3.17
C LEU A 96 8.20 -16.60 2.02
N GLY A 97 7.99 -17.37 0.94
CA GLY A 97 7.35 -16.90 -0.28
C GLY A 97 8.34 -16.22 -1.22
N PRO A 98 7.99 -16.03 -2.50
CA PRO A 98 8.96 -15.78 -3.57
C PRO A 98 9.85 -14.55 -3.36
N LYS A 99 9.25 -13.41 -2.97
CA LYS A 99 9.98 -12.14 -2.79
C LYS A 99 10.94 -12.20 -1.60
N MET A 100 10.45 -12.60 -0.44
CA MET A 100 11.26 -12.71 0.78
C MET A 100 12.31 -13.82 0.68
N TYR A 101 11.98 -14.94 0.04
CA TYR A 101 12.95 -15.99 -0.27
C TYR A 101 14.08 -15.46 -1.17
N GLY A 102 13.77 -14.67 -2.20
CA GLY A 102 14.79 -14.06 -3.06
C GLY A 102 15.77 -13.18 -2.28
N THR A 103 15.26 -12.32 -1.40
CA THR A 103 16.07 -11.50 -0.49
C THR A 103 16.93 -12.36 0.42
N PHE A 104 16.31 -13.31 1.13
CA PHE A 104 17.00 -14.21 2.05
C PHE A 104 18.11 -15.00 1.34
N ALA A 105 17.79 -15.61 0.19
CA ALA A 105 18.73 -16.40 -0.58
C ALA A 105 19.92 -15.55 -1.08
N SER A 106 19.68 -14.31 -1.51
CA SER A 106 20.75 -13.42 -1.97
C SER A 106 21.71 -12.98 -0.86
N ALA A 107 21.23 -12.93 0.39
CA ALA A 107 22.02 -12.56 1.56
C ALA A 107 22.81 -13.73 2.16
N ASN A 108 22.48 -14.97 1.77
CA ASN A 108 23.23 -16.17 2.14
C ASN A 108 24.18 -16.54 1.00
N SER A 109 25.45 -16.82 1.31
CA SER A 109 26.40 -17.24 0.28
C SER A 109 26.44 -18.75 0.17
N ILE A 110 26.35 -19.27 -1.05
CA ILE A 110 26.48 -20.70 -1.36
C ILE A 110 27.67 -20.88 -2.30
N ASN A 111 28.59 -21.76 -1.93
CA ASN A 111 29.70 -22.15 -2.78
C ASN A 111 29.52 -23.60 -3.24
N ALA A 112 29.07 -23.75 -4.49
CA ALA A 112 28.84 -25.05 -5.12
C ALA A 112 30.12 -25.86 -5.37
N THR A 113 31.30 -25.23 -5.40
CA THR A 113 32.58 -25.90 -5.67
C THR A 113 33.09 -26.67 -4.46
N ASN A 114 32.93 -26.11 -3.26
CA ASN A 114 33.39 -26.72 -2.02
C ASN A 114 32.24 -27.18 -1.10
N TYR A 115 30.99 -27.08 -1.56
CA TYR A 115 29.79 -27.41 -0.81
C TYR A 115 29.74 -26.72 0.56
N THR A 116 30.03 -25.41 0.61
CA THR A 116 29.91 -24.62 1.85
C THR A 116 28.86 -23.51 1.73
N ALA A 117 28.26 -23.16 2.86
CA ALA A 117 27.30 -22.06 2.94
C ALA A 117 27.54 -21.17 4.16
N THR A 118 27.36 -19.85 4.00
CA THR A 118 27.40 -18.88 5.10
C THR A 118 26.09 -18.11 5.16
N THR A 119 25.80 -17.53 6.32
CA THR A 119 24.58 -16.74 6.53
C THR A 119 24.86 -15.26 6.77
N PHE A 120 23.80 -14.47 6.71
CA PHE A 120 23.83 -13.00 6.78
C PHE A 120 24.05 -12.47 8.19
N SER A 121 23.71 -13.24 9.23
CA SER A 121 23.77 -12.84 10.63
C SER A 121 24.48 -13.87 11.51
N LYS A 122 25.35 -13.39 12.40
CA LYS A 122 26.00 -14.23 13.43
C LYS A 122 25.02 -14.74 14.48
N ASN A 123 24.00 -13.95 14.85
CA ASN A 123 22.98 -14.38 15.81
C ASN A 123 22.12 -15.48 15.21
N PHE A 124 21.71 -15.31 13.95
CA PHE A 124 20.97 -16.31 13.19
C PHE A 124 21.77 -17.61 13.06
N GLU A 125 23.05 -17.52 12.68
CA GLU A 125 23.96 -18.66 12.58
C GLU A 125 24.10 -19.39 13.92
N ALA A 126 24.34 -18.63 15.00
CA ALA A 126 24.53 -19.19 16.33
C ALA A 126 23.26 -19.92 16.80
N LEU A 127 22.08 -19.34 16.59
CA LEU A 127 20.81 -19.97 16.95
C LEU A 127 20.62 -21.30 16.21
N PHE A 128 20.64 -21.27 14.87
CA PHE A 128 20.39 -22.48 14.06
C PHE A 128 21.44 -23.55 14.29
N SER A 129 22.72 -23.16 14.41
CA SER A 129 23.79 -24.12 14.63
C SER A 129 23.70 -24.79 16.00
N GLN A 130 23.36 -24.06 17.06
CA GLN A 130 23.28 -24.62 18.41
C GLN A 130 22.03 -25.49 18.58
N VAL A 131 20.87 -25.04 18.09
CA VAL A 131 19.61 -25.79 18.17
C VAL A 131 19.71 -27.10 17.38
N ASN A 132 20.21 -27.05 16.14
CA ASN A 132 20.34 -28.27 15.34
C ASN A 132 21.42 -29.22 15.89
N ALA A 133 22.48 -28.72 16.53
CA ALA A 133 23.46 -29.57 17.21
C ALA A 133 22.84 -30.34 18.40
N LEU A 134 22.04 -29.66 19.24
CA LEU A 134 21.30 -30.30 20.33
C LEU A 134 20.36 -31.41 19.80
N ILE A 135 19.59 -31.09 18.77
CA ILE A 135 18.64 -32.04 18.14
C ILE A 135 19.37 -33.22 17.49
N GLN A 136 20.56 -33.00 16.95
CA GLN A 136 21.37 -34.09 16.40
C GLN A 136 21.83 -35.05 17.50
N VAL A 137 22.27 -34.53 18.65
CA VAL A 137 22.69 -35.37 19.80
C VAL A 137 21.53 -36.27 20.21
N ASP A 138 20.34 -35.70 20.41
CA ASP A 138 19.17 -36.46 20.84
C ASP A 138 18.71 -37.49 19.81
N SER A 139 18.57 -37.07 18.55
CA SER A 139 18.10 -37.98 17.48
C SER A 139 19.12 -39.07 17.12
N SER A 140 20.42 -38.79 17.21
CA SER A 140 21.48 -39.78 16.96
C SER A 140 21.54 -40.82 18.07
N PHE A 141 21.38 -40.39 19.33
CA PHE A 141 21.28 -41.31 20.45
C PHE A 141 20.04 -42.21 20.31
N ALA A 142 18.86 -41.63 20.11
CA ALA A 142 17.61 -42.39 19.99
C ALA A 142 17.68 -43.45 18.87
N LYS A 143 18.30 -43.11 17.72
CA LYS A 143 18.55 -44.05 16.62
C LYS A 143 19.33 -45.28 17.05
N ASN A 144 20.46 -45.07 17.71
CA ASN A 144 21.32 -46.17 18.14
C ASN A 144 20.64 -46.97 19.25
N TYR A 145 19.97 -46.27 20.17
CA TYR A 145 19.25 -46.88 21.27
C TYR A 145 18.15 -47.83 20.79
N TYR A 146 17.22 -47.38 19.94
CA TYR A 146 16.15 -48.24 19.44
C TYR A 146 16.61 -49.33 18.48
N ALA A 147 17.77 -49.15 17.82
CA ALA A 147 18.31 -50.15 16.93
C ALA A 147 18.96 -51.33 17.69
N ASN A 148 19.77 -51.05 18.70
CA ASN A 148 20.54 -52.11 19.38
C ASN A 148 20.90 -51.84 20.86
N GLY A 149 20.29 -50.84 21.50
CA GLY A 149 20.52 -50.48 22.90
C GLY A 149 21.84 -49.78 23.18
N SER A 150 22.55 -49.32 22.14
CA SER A 150 23.84 -48.63 22.30
C SER A 150 23.72 -47.11 22.29
N ALA A 151 24.71 -46.44 22.90
CA ALA A 151 24.83 -44.98 22.85
C ALA A 151 25.40 -44.47 21.50
N ASN A 152 26.23 -45.29 20.82
CA ASN A 152 27.08 -44.84 19.70
C ASN A 152 27.14 -45.78 18.48
N GLY A 153 26.23 -46.76 18.37
CA GLY A 153 26.08 -47.57 17.16
C GLY A 153 26.98 -48.81 17.11
N LYS A 154 28.30 -48.67 16.86
CA LYS A 154 29.29 -49.78 16.84
C LYS A 154 30.77 -49.33 17.00
N PRO A 155 31.63 -50.08 17.74
CA PRO A 155 31.29 -51.20 18.62
C PRO A 155 30.62 -50.68 19.91
N ALA A 156 29.47 -51.29 20.23
CA ALA A 156 28.42 -50.75 21.08
C ALA A 156 28.85 -50.52 22.54
N GLN A 157 28.92 -49.25 22.95
CA GLN A 157 28.80 -48.89 24.36
C GLN A 157 27.32 -48.97 24.75
N LEU A 158 26.98 -49.81 25.73
CA LEU A 158 25.61 -49.92 26.23
C LEU A 158 25.17 -48.59 26.83
N ALA A 159 23.98 -48.12 26.45
CA ALA A 159 23.37 -46.97 27.09
C ALA A 159 22.95 -47.33 28.52
N THR A 160 23.27 -46.48 29.49
CA THR A 160 22.89 -46.66 30.90
C THR A 160 22.02 -45.48 31.36
N GLY A 161 21.07 -45.74 32.27
CA GLY A 161 20.14 -44.71 32.77
C GLY A 161 18.80 -44.64 32.04
N ILE A 162 18.65 -45.37 30.94
CA ILE A 162 17.40 -45.51 30.17
C ILE A 162 17.09 -47.00 29.97
N SER A 163 15.82 -47.38 30.03
CA SER A 163 15.36 -48.76 29.78
C SER A 163 14.15 -48.73 28.85
N LEU A 164 14.00 -49.78 28.03
CA LEU A 164 12.79 -49.94 27.25
C LEU A 164 11.58 -50.09 28.17
N PRO A 165 10.39 -49.67 27.74
CA PRO A 165 9.14 -50.00 28.43
C PRO A 165 9.01 -51.50 28.67
N ALA A 166 8.21 -51.90 29.66
CA ALA A 166 8.00 -53.32 29.97
C ALA A 166 7.56 -54.10 28.73
N GLY A 167 8.34 -55.13 28.36
CA GLY A 167 8.11 -55.95 27.17
C GLY A 167 8.65 -55.35 25.86
N GLY A 168 9.24 -54.15 25.87
CA GLY A 168 9.80 -53.51 24.70
C GLY A 168 10.99 -54.29 24.10
N VAL A 169 11.14 -54.20 22.78
CA VAL A 169 12.23 -54.80 22.02
C VAL A 169 13.01 -53.76 21.22
N TYR A 170 14.32 -53.97 21.09
CA TYR A 170 15.15 -53.26 20.13
C TYR A 170 14.96 -53.84 18.72
N ASN A 171 15.41 -53.12 17.71
CA ASN A 171 15.44 -53.57 16.31
C ASN A 171 14.05 -53.92 15.72
N VAL A 172 13.05 -53.12 16.08
CA VAL A 172 11.62 -53.34 15.75
C VAL A 172 11.39 -53.62 14.27
N TYR A 173 12.00 -52.86 13.35
CA TYR A 173 11.77 -53.05 11.91
C TYR A 173 12.38 -54.32 11.35
N ASP A 174 13.58 -54.71 11.74
CA ASP A 174 14.18 -55.95 11.23
C ASP A 174 13.44 -57.19 11.78
N LEU A 175 12.92 -57.07 13.02
CA LEU A 175 12.06 -58.09 13.63
C LEU A 175 10.71 -58.21 12.92
N ALA A 176 10.15 -57.09 12.45
CA ALA A 176 8.85 -57.08 11.77
C ALA A 176 8.95 -57.52 10.30
N TYR A 177 9.98 -57.05 9.58
CA TYR A 177 10.03 -57.15 8.12
C TYR A 177 11.09 -58.11 7.57
N HIS A 178 11.97 -58.64 8.43
CA HIS A 178 12.96 -59.67 8.07
C HIS A 178 13.80 -59.35 6.80
N PRO A 179 14.52 -58.21 6.74
CA PRO A 179 15.34 -57.86 5.60
C PRO A 179 16.46 -58.88 5.37
N SER A 180 16.80 -59.09 4.09
CA SER A 180 17.90 -59.98 3.69
C SER A 180 19.24 -59.51 4.25
N ASP A 181 20.15 -60.44 4.55
CA ASP A 181 21.45 -60.10 5.15
C ASP A 181 22.30 -59.15 4.27
N ALA A 182 22.11 -59.18 2.95
CA ALA A 182 22.81 -58.29 2.01
C ALA A 182 22.34 -56.82 2.11
N ASN A 183 21.07 -56.62 2.47
CA ASN A 183 20.43 -55.30 2.50
C ASN A 183 20.23 -54.76 3.92
N ARG A 184 20.23 -55.63 4.94
CA ARG A 184 20.02 -55.28 6.35
C ARG A 184 21.00 -54.18 6.80
N ASN A 185 20.50 -53.27 7.62
CA ASN A 185 21.31 -52.26 8.27
C ASN A 185 22.31 -52.89 9.24
N THR A 186 23.52 -52.33 9.28
CA THR A 186 24.58 -52.89 10.15
C THR A 186 24.38 -52.57 11.63
N ILE A 187 23.56 -51.57 12.01
CA ILE A 187 23.25 -51.22 13.41
C ILE A 187 21.92 -51.84 13.85
N GLY A 188 20.92 -51.86 12.96
CA GLY A 188 19.54 -52.30 13.20
C GLY A 188 18.54 -51.29 12.61
N ASN A 189 17.24 -51.62 12.66
CA ASN A 189 16.14 -50.85 12.08
C ASN A 189 16.40 -50.47 10.62
N SER A 190 16.36 -51.47 9.74
CA SER A 190 16.53 -51.30 8.30
C SER A 190 15.41 -50.44 7.70
N ARG A 191 15.76 -49.66 6.67
CA ARG A 191 14.91 -48.68 6.00
C ARG A 191 14.03 -49.30 4.90
N PRO A 192 13.02 -48.59 4.36
CA PRO A 192 12.15 -49.12 3.30
C PRO A 192 12.93 -49.64 2.08
N VAL A 193 13.90 -48.88 1.56
CA VAL A 193 14.79 -49.32 0.45
C VAL A 193 15.61 -50.56 0.75
N GLN A 194 15.83 -50.89 2.02
CA GLN A 194 16.58 -52.08 2.44
C GLN A 194 15.67 -53.29 2.63
N VAL A 195 14.46 -53.04 3.12
CA VAL A 195 13.45 -54.05 3.43
C VAL A 195 12.71 -54.52 2.16
N ALA A 196 12.34 -53.59 1.29
CA ALA A 196 11.57 -53.85 0.08
C ALA A 196 12.24 -53.21 -1.16
N PRO A 197 13.49 -53.58 -1.49
CA PRO A 197 14.26 -52.96 -2.57
C PRO A 197 13.58 -53.09 -3.94
N ASP A 198 12.80 -54.15 -4.17
CA ASP A 198 12.10 -54.40 -5.43
C ASP A 198 10.75 -53.67 -5.54
N SER A 199 10.30 -53.03 -4.46
CA SER A 199 9.01 -52.33 -4.38
C SER A 199 9.15 -50.81 -4.22
N ILE A 200 10.38 -50.30 -4.09
CA ILE A 200 10.68 -48.87 -3.96
C ILE A 200 11.26 -48.37 -5.29
N ASP A 201 10.57 -47.41 -5.90
CA ASP A 201 11.04 -46.74 -7.10
C ASP A 201 12.30 -45.91 -6.81
N THR A 202 13.26 -46.01 -7.74
CA THR A 202 14.39 -45.08 -7.86
C THR A 202 14.15 -44.17 -9.05
N PHE A 203 14.63 -42.94 -8.97
CA PHE A 203 14.34 -41.92 -9.96
C PHE A 203 15.45 -40.86 -9.99
N SER A 204 15.56 -40.18 -11.13
CA SER A 204 16.45 -39.02 -11.31
C SER A 204 15.61 -37.75 -11.41
N ALA A 205 16.09 -36.69 -10.78
CA ALA A 205 15.56 -35.34 -10.95
C ALA A 205 16.66 -34.31 -10.65
N PRO A 206 16.46 -33.04 -11.02
CA PRO A 206 17.40 -31.98 -10.69
C PRO A 206 17.52 -31.77 -9.18
N ASP A 207 18.75 -31.68 -8.69
CA ASP A 207 19.05 -31.33 -7.31
C ASP A 207 18.93 -29.82 -7.04
N PHE A 208 19.32 -29.39 -5.83
CA PHE A 208 19.28 -27.98 -5.42
C PHE A 208 20.14 -27.07 -6.33
N PHE A 209 21.19 -27.60 -6.96
CA PHE A 209 22.07 -26.88 -7.89
C PHE A 209 21.62 -27.03 -9.35
N GLY A 210 20.53 -27.74 -9.61
CA GLY A 210 20.04 -28.04 -10.95
C GLY A 210 20.77 -29.20 -11.63
N VAL A 211 21.56 -29.98 -10.89
CA VAL A 211 22.28 -31.16 -11.41
C VAL A 211 21.40 -32.39 -11.30
N GLU A 212 21.18 -33.08 -12.42
CA GLU A 212 20.45 -34.36 -12.45
C GLU A 212 21.12 -35.39 -11.53
N THR A 213 20.35 -35.87 -10.55
CA THR A 213 20.84 -36.73 -9.47
C THR A 213 19.94 -37.95 -9.31
N ASP A 214 20.54 -39.13 -9.34
CA ASP A 214 19.84 -40.40 -9.15
C ASP A 214 19.76 -40.78 -7.66
N SER A 215 18.54 -41.01 -7.17
CA SER A 215 18.30 -41.42 -5.79
C SER A 215 18.98 -42.75 -5.41
N ALA A 216 19.17 -43.67 -6.37
CA ALA A 216 19.85 -44.93 -6.14
C ALA A 216 21.34 -44.74 -5.79
N VAL A 217 21.98 -43.72 -6.36
CA VAL A 217 23.41 -43.46 -6.21
C VAL A 217 23.67 -42.49 -5.06
N ALA A 218 22.88 -41.43 -4.96
CA ALA A 218 23.13 -40.35 -3.99
C ALA A 218 22.70 -40.69 -2.56
N ILE A 219 21.74 -41.63 -2.39
CA ILE A 219 21.09 -41.84 -1.10
C ILE A 219 21.41 -43.22 -0.55
N ILE A 220 21.14 -44.30 -1.29
CA ILE A 220 21.24 -45.68 -0.79
C ILE A 220 22.59 -45.99 -0.12
N PRO A 221 23.76 -45.56 -0.64
CA PRO A 221 25.05 -45.86 0.00
C PRO A 221 25.21 -45.29 1.41
N THR A 222 24.56 -44.15 1.72
CA THR A 222 24.63 -43.47 3.02
C THR A 222 23.79 -44.14 4.11
N LEU A 223 22.96 -45.12 3.75
CA LEU A 223 21.93 -45.65 4.63
C LEU A 223 22.33 -46.94 5.37
N LYS A 224 23.34 -47.69 4.91
CA LYS A 224 23.68 -49.04 5.43
C LYS A 224 24.25 -49.06 6.85
N SER A 225 24.79 -47.95 7.34
CA SER A 225 25.44 -47.84 8.66
C SER A 225 24.71 -46.92 9.63
N ASN A 226 23.45 -46.58 9.37
CA ASN A 226 22.68 -45.66 10.21
C ASN A 226 21.22 -46.09 10.29
N ALA A 227 20.75 -46.38 11.50
CA ALA A 227 19.39 -46.85 11.77
C ALA A 227 18.30 -45.88 11.25
N ALA A 228 17.12 -46.43 10.93
CA ALA A 228 16.00 -45.66 10.40
C ALA A 228 15.33 -44.76 11.44
N PHE A 229 14.94 -45.31 12.60
CA PHE A 229 14.05 -44.66 13.54
C PHE A 229 14.79 -43.97 14.70
N PRO A 230 14.49 -42.70 15.06
CA PRO A 230 13.69 -41.72 14.31
C PRO A 230 14.49 -41.03 13.18
N SER A 231 13.85 -40.24 12.32
CA SER A 231 14.54 -39.55 11.22
C SER A 231 15.29 -38.27 11.66
N GLY A 232 16.62 -38.35 11.77
CA GLY A 232 17.45 -37.16 12.07
C GLY A 232 17.37 -36.04 11.02
N HIS A 233 17.23 -36.36 9.72
CA HIS A 233 17.04 -35.31 8.70
C HIS A 233 15.71 -34.59 8.90
N ALA A 234 14.62 -35.35 9.10
CA ALA A 234 13.31 -34.75 9.37
C ALA A 234 13.35 -33.86 10.63
N ALA A 235 14.09 -34.26 11.66
CA ALA A 235 14.29 -33.47 12.87
C ALA A 235 14.90 -32.08 12.57
N PHE A 236 15.93 -32.00 11.72
CA PHE A 236 16.49 -30.71 11.28
C PHE A 236 15.49 -29.85 10.50
N GLY A 237 14.69 -30.51 9.65
CA GLY A 237 13.61 -29.85 8.89
C GLY A 237 12.61 -29.19 9.84
N PHE A 238 12.05 -29.97 10.77
CA PHE A 238 11.10 -29.48 11.77
C PHE A 238 11.69 -28.38 12.65
N ALA A 239 12.92 -28.56 13.12
CA ALA A 239 13.61 -27.58 13.98
C ALA A 239 13.75 -26.23 13.28
N SER A 240 14.27 -26.27 12.04
CA SER A 240 14.48 -25.08 11.24
C SER A 240 13.17 -24.37 10.94
N THR A 241 12.11 -25.11 10.59
CA THR A 241 10.80 -24.52 10.30
C THR A 241 10.14 -23.93 11.52
N LEU A 242 10.25 -24.56 12.68
CA LEU A 242 9.66 -24.03 13.91
C LEU A 242 10.40 -22.77 14.38
N LEU A 243 11.72 -22.72 14.26
CA LEU A 243 12.48 -21.49 14.50
C LEU A 243 12.04 -20.36 13.56
N PHE A 244 11.88 -20.66 12.27
CA PHE A 244 11.36 -19.67 11.33
C PHE A 244 9.93 -19.25 11.63
N ALA A 245 9.05 -20.18 12.00
CA ALA A 245 7.67 -19.90 12.34
C ALA A 245 7.59 -18.92 13.53
N GLU A 246 8.44 -19.11 14.55
CA GLU A 246 8.51 -18.20 15.69
C GLU A 246 9.11 -16.83 15.35
N MET A 247 10.08 -16.75 14.43
CA MET A 247 10.64 -15.47 13.98
C MET A 247 9.70 -14.73 13.00
N VAL A 248 8.91 -15.47 12.24
CA VAL A 248 8.05 -15.01 11.15
C VAL A 248 6.63 -15.56 11.33
N PRO A 249 5.92 -15.15 12.41
CA PRO A 249 4.60 -15.70 12.73
C PRO A 249 3.52 -15.35 11.70
N GLU A 250 3.75 -14.36 10.81
CA GLU A 250 2.88 -14.07 9.66
C GLU A 250 2.92 -15.15 8.56
N ARG A 251 3.86 -16.10 8.67
CA ARG A 251 4.06 -17.26 7.77
C ARG A 251 4.07 -18.59 8.55
N PHE A 252 3.50 -18.60 9.75
CA PHE A 252 3.64 -19.70 10.70
C PHE A 252 3.24 -21.05 10.09
N GLN A 253 2.07 -21.09 9.45
CA GLN A 253 1.51 -22.31 8.85
C GLN A 253 2.29 -22.76 7.61
N GLU A 254 2.79 -21.83 6.79
CA GLU A 254 3.63 -22.15 5.64
C GLU A 254 4.93 -22.84 6.09
N PHE A 255 5.52 -22.41 7.20
CA PHE A 255 6.69 -23.08 7.78
C PHE A 255 6.36 -24.46 8.34
N LEU A 256 5.25 -24.62 9.07
CA LEU A 256 4.82 -25.93 9.56
C LEU A 256 4.56 -26.91 8.41
N LEU A 257 3.84 -26.47 7.38
CA LEU A 257 3.61 -27.26 6.17
C LEU A 257 4.94 -27.68 5.54
N ARG A 258 5.85 -26.73 5.34
CA ARG A 258 7.16 -26.99 4.74
C ARG A 258 7.98 -28.00 5.54
N GLY A 259 7.90 -27.98 6.87
CA GLY A 259 8.54 -28.96 7.75
C GLY A 259 7.98 -30.37 7.53
N SER A 260 6.64 -30.48 7.45
CA SER A 260 5.97 -31.74 7.15
C SER A 260 6.32 -32.29 5.76
N GLU A 261 6.46 -31.40 4.75
CA GLU A 261 6.88 -31.75 3.39
C GLU A 261 8.34 -32.20 3.33
N TYR A 262 9.21 -31.55 4.11
CA TYR A 262 10.61 -31.94 4.21
C TYR A 262 10.74 -33.34 4.83
N GLY A 263 9.95 -33.63 5.88
CA GLY A 263 9.82 -34.97 6.44
C GLY A 263 9.31 -35.98 5.40
N ASN A 264 8.24 -35.63 4.69
CA ASN A 264 7.65 -36.46 3.63
C ASN A 264 8.64 -36.74 2.48
N SER A 265 9.49 -35.78 2.13
CA SER A 265 10.57 -35.98 1.14
C SER A 265 11.48 -37.14 1.51
N ARG A 266 11.71 -37.41 2.80
CA ARG A 266 12.51 -38.57 3.23
C ARG A 266 11.80 -39.91 2.96
N MET A 267 10.46 -39.93 2.99
CA MET A 267 9.66 -41.10 2.60
C MET A 267 9.61 -41.25 1.08
N VAL A 268 9.46 -40.16 0.34
CA VAL A 268 9.50 -40.15 -1.13
C VAL A 268 10.82 -40.72 -1.66
N LEU A 269 11.93 -40.54 -0.96
CA LEU A 269 13.23 -41.12 -1.31
C LEU A 269 13.38 -42.60 -0.87
N GLY A 270 12.36 -43.19 -0.23
CA GLY A 270 12.42 -44.52 0.38
C GLY A 270 13.39 -44.64 1.56
N ALA A 271 13.92 -43.52 2.06
CA ALA A 271 14.94 -43.51 3.10
C ALA A 271 14.36 -43.72 4.50
N HIS A 272 13.10 -43.38 4.72
CA HIS A 272 12.46 -43.40 6.04
C HIS A 272 11.00 -43.83 5.97
N TYR A 273 10.50 -44.36 7.08
CA TYR A 273 9.09 -44.68 7.29
C TYR A 273 8.29 -43.50 7.83
N ALA A 274 6.95 -43.57 7.77
CA ALA A 274 6.06 -42.59 8.39
C ALA A 274 6.33 -42.42 9.90
N LEU A 275 6.46 -43.52 10.65
CA LEU A 275 6.80 -43.48 12.07
C LEU A 275 8.14 -42.79 12.36
N ASP A 276 9.14 -42.92 11.47
CA ASP A 276 10.43 -42.22 11.64
C ASP A 276 10.26 -40.70 11.62
N VAL A 277 9.39 -40.20 10.72
CA VAL A 277 9.10 -38.77 10.54
C VAL A 277 8.23 -38.26 11.68
N ILE A 278 7.23 -39.03 12.12
CA ILE A 278 6.40 -38.70 13.28
C ILE A 278 7.26 -38.62 14.54
N GLY A 279 8.11 -39.63 14.79
CA GLY A 279 9.00 -39.62 15.96
C GLY A 279 9.97 -38.45 15.95
N ALA A 280 10.49 -38.08 14.77
CA ALA A 280 11.33 -36.89 14.62
C ALA A 280 10.59 -35.58 14.95
N ARG A 281 9.32 -35.44 14.51
CA ARG A 281 8.47 -34.29 14.86
C ARG A 281 8.31 -34.18 16.37
N ILE A 282 7.89 -35.27 17.03
CA ILE A 282 7.59 -35.30 18.47
C ILE A 282 8.81 -34.87 19.28
N MET A 283 9.96 -35.51 19.05
CA MET A 283 11.20 -35.17 19.77
C MET A 283 11.62 -33.73 19.53
N THR A 284 11.49 -33.24 18.29
CA THR A 284 11.92 -31.88 17.92
C THR A 284 11.02 -30.82 18.54
N THR A 285 9.71 -31.03 18.52
CA THR A 285 8.73 -30.13 19.15
C THR A 285 9.00 -30.02 20.66
N TYR A 286 9.26 -31.15 21.33
CA TYR A 286 9.65 -31.16 22.75
C TYR A 286 10.96 -30.39 22.98
N ALA A 287 12.04 -30.76 22.28
CA ALA A 287 13.34 -30.15 22.48
C ALA A 287 13.31 -28.64 22.23
N LEU A 288 12.60 -28.19 21.19
CA LEU A 288 12.47 -26.78 20.89
C LEU A 288 11.68 -26.03 21.96
N ALA A 289 10.60 -26.61 22.51
CA ALA A 289 9.91 -26.01 23.64
C ALA A 289 10.84 -25.86 24.85
N GLN A 290 11.68 -26.85 25.14
CA GLN A 290 12.65 -26.76 26.24
C GLN A 290 13.68 -25.64 26.00
N ILE A 291 14.22 -25.56 24.78
CA ILE A 291 15.18 -24.54 24.36
C ILE A 291 14.57 -23.14 24.49
N LEU A 292 13.37 -22.92 23.96
CA LEU A 292 12.67 -21.63 23.98
C LEU A 292 12.20 -21.23 25.38
N ASN A 293 12.03 -22.18 26.29
CA ASN A 293 11.78 -21.90 27.71
C ASN A 293 13.07 -21.66 28.52
N ASN A 294 14.25 -21.61 27.89
CA ASN A 294 15.53 -21.49 28.59
C ASN A 294 15.72 -22.59 29.66
N ASN A 295 15.30 -23.83 29.37
CA ASN A 295 15.47 -24.93 30.30
C ASN A 295 16.97 -25.11 30.64
N PRO A 296 17.36 -25.12 31.93
CA PRO A 296 18.76 -25.27 32.37
C PRO A 296 19.52 -26.45 31.77
N ASP A 297 18.82 -27.54 31.44
CA ASP A 297 19.42 -28.74 30.83
C ASP A 297 19.91 -28.51 29.38
N TYR A 298 19.51 -27.39 28.76
CA TYR A 298 19.90 -27.00 27.40
C TYR A 298 20.86 -25.81 27.38
N LEU A 299 20.99 -25.07 28.48
CA LEU A 299 21.83 -23.87 28.58
C LEU A 299 23.29 -24.21 28.88
N GLY A 300 24.22 -23.52 28.22
CA GLY A 300 25.66 -23.61 28.52
C GLY A 300 26.29 -25.01 28.35
N GLN A 301 25.68 -25.86 27.52
CA GLN A 301 26.08 -27.25 27.31
C GLN A 301 27.31 -27.35 26.41
N ASN A 302 28.28 -28.19 26.79
CA ASN A 302 29.45 -28.51 25.98
C ASN A 302 29.12 -29.68 25.04
N ILE A 303 28.81 -29.38 23.79
CA ILE A 303 28.39 -30.38 22.80
C ILE A 303 29.28 -30.33 21.56
N ALA A 304 29.14 -31.34 20.70
CA ALA A 304 29.72 -31.30 19.37
C ALA A 304 28.75 -30.63 18.40
N SER A 305 29.26 -29.72 17.57
CA SER A 305 28.54 -29.23 16.39
C SER A 305 28.27 -30.36 15.39
N ILE A 306 27.47 -30.08 14.36
CA ILE A 306 27.10 -31.08 13.36
C ILE A 306 28.29 -31.70 12.62
N LEU A 307 29.38 -30.94 12.53
CA LEU A 307 30.63 -31.37 11.90
C LEU A 307 31.65 -31.94 12.91
N GLY A 308 31.27 -32.11 14.17
CA GLY A 308 32.10 -32.69 15.23
C GLY A 308 33.01 -31.69 15.97
N ALA A 309 32.99 -30.40 15.62
CA ALA A 309 33.78 -29.38 16.33
C ALA A 309 33.13 -29.05 17.69
N PRO A 310 33.91 -28.91 18.79
CA PRO A 310 33.37 -28.53 20.10
C PRO A 310 32.67 -27.16 20.08
N MET A 311 31.53 -27.05 20.77
CA MET A 311 30.80 -25.80 20.94
C MET A 311 30.10 -25.72 22.30
N VAL A 312 29.76 -24.50 22.72
CA VAL A 312 28.99 -24.22 23.94
C VAL A 312 27.66 -23.58 23.55
N THR A 313 26.56 -24.11 24.07
CA THR A 313 25.22 -23.53 23.82
C THR A 313 25.01 -22.23 24.61
N SER A 314 24.08 -21.40 24.14
CA SER A 314 23.72 -20.14 24.77
C SER A 314 23.30 -20.34 26.23
N THR A 315 23.54 -19.33 27.06
CA THR A 315 22.96 -19.24 28.41
C THR A 315 21.60 -18.53 28.40
N ASP A 316 21.18 -18.02 27.25
CA ASP A 316 19.89 -17.38 27.03
C ASP A 316 19.47 -17.56 25.55
N PHE A 317 18.69 -18.59 25.28
CA PHE A 317 18.13 -18.85 23.96
C PHE A 317 17.01 -17.88 23.60
N GLN A 318 16.24 -17.36 24.56
CA GLN A 318 15.21 -16.35 24.28
C GLN A 318 15.83 -15.05 23.74
N GLY A 319 16.88 -14.55 24.40
CA GLY A 319 17.62 -13.37 23.91
C GLY A 319 18.27 -13.62 22.55
N LEU A 320 18.85 -14.81 22.34
CA LEU A 320 19.43 -15.18 21.04
C LEU A 320 18.37 -15.27 19.93
N MET A 321 17.19 -15.82 20.26
CA MET A 321 16.03 -15.91 19.35
C MET A 321 15.54 -14.52 18.94
N GLN A 322 15.38 -13.61 19.91
CA GLN A 322 14.95 -12.24 19.64
C GLN A 322 15.97 -11.47 18.78
N ALA A 323 17.27 -11.67 19.02
CA ALA A 323 18.33 -11.08 18.21
C ALA A 323 18.33 -11.63 16.77
N ALA A 324 18.21 -12.95 16.60
CA ALA A 324 18.12 -13.58 15.28
C ALA A 324 16.85 -13.15 14.51
N GLN A 325 15.71 -13.03 15.20
CA GLN A 325 14.47 -12.52 14.64
C GLN A 325 14.63 -11.09 14.14
N THR A 326 15.25 -10.23 14.96
CA THR A 326 15.51 -8.82 14.61
C THR A 326 16.38 -8.73 13.36
N ASP A 327 17.46 -9.52 13.29
CA ASP A 327 18.34 -9.55 12.13
C ASP A 327 17.60 -10.04 10.87
N LEU A 328 16.81 -11.10 10.98
CA LEU A 328 16.04 -11.66 9.87
C LEU A 328 15.00 -10.66 9.35
N ARG A 329 14.16 -10.11 10.22
CA ARG A 329 13.09 -9.18 9.82
C ARG A 329 13.68 -7.91 9.21
N SER A 330 14.78 -7.38 9.77
CA SER A 330 15.50 -6.23 9.21
C SER A 330 15.99 -6.48 7.79
N LEU A 331 16.56 -7.66 7.52
CA LEU A 331 16.98 -8.06 6.17
C LEU A 331 15.79 -8.10 5.21
N LEU A 332 14.69 -8.71 5.62
CA LEU A 332 13.51 -8.91 4.77
C LEU A 332 12.82 -7.58 4.45
N GLU A 333 12.65 -6.69 5.43
CA GLU A 333 12.09 -5.34 5.22
C GLU A 333 12.94 -4.51 4.26
N GLN A 334 14.28 -4.54 4.41
CA GLN A 334 15.19 -3.85 3.49
C GLN A 334 15.06 -4.35 2.06
N GLY A 335 15.00 -5.68 1.85
CA GLY A 335 14.80 -6.24 0.52
C GLY A 335 13.40 -6.01 -0.05
N CYS A 336 12.39 -5.86 0.81
CA CYS A 336 11.02 -5.59 0.40
C CYS A 336 10.74 -4.12 0.08
N GLN A 337 11.53 -3.19 0.63
CA GLN A 337 11.30 -1.74 0.59
C GLN A 337 9.92 -1.33 1.16
N SER A 338 9.43 -2.11 2.12
CA SER A 338 8.12 -1.94 2.76
C SER A 338 8.20 -2.50 4.18
N THR A 339 7.14 -2.33 4.96
CA THR A 339 7.03 -3.05 6.24
C THR A 339 6.97 -4.56 6.00
N PHE A 340 7.33 -5.35 7.02
CA PHE A 340 7.25 -6.80 6.92
C PHE A 340 5.82 -7.28 6.63
N ALA A 341 4.84 -6.67 7.31
CA ALA A 341 3.42 -7.00 7.15
C ALA A 341 2.94 -6.80 5.70
N GLU A 342 3.26 -5.66 5.09
CA GLU A 342 2.92 -5.39 3.67
C GLU A 342 3.61 -6.38 2.73
N CYS A 343 4.88 -6.72 2.99
CA CYS A 343 5.60 -7.68 2.16
C CYS A 343 5.00 -9.09 2.26
N SER A 344 4.59 -9.48 3.46
CA SER A 344 3.93 -10.76 3.75
C SER A 344 2.51 -10.82 3.16
N ALA A 345 1.82 -9.70 3.04
CA ALA A 345 0.48 -9.64 2.45
C ALA A 345 0.48 -9.76 0.92
N ALA A 346 1.62 -9.54 0.25
CA ALA A 346 1.71 -9.44 -1.21
C ALA A 346 1.24 -10.69 -1.98
N ASP A 347 1.31 -11.89 -1.38
CA ASP A 347 0.87 -13.17 -1.95
C ASP A 347 -0.31 -13.79 -1.18
N GLN A 348 -0.99 -13.01 -0.34
CA GLN A 348 -2.02 -13.50 0.58
C GLN A 348 -3.18 -14.20 -0.15
N ALA A 349 -3.64 -13.64 -1.27
CA ALA A 349 -4.73 -14.23 -2.06
C ALA A 349 -4.36 -15.63 -2.59
N GLN A 350 -3.12 -15.82 -3.05
CA GLN A 350 -2.62 -17.10 -3.53
C GLN A 350 -2.54 -18.12 -2.39
N ARG A 351 -2.08 -17.70 -1.20
CA ARG A 351 -2.00 -18.58 -0.02
C ARG A 351 -3.39 -18.98 0.47
N GLN A 352 -4.33 -18.04 0.51
CA GLN A 352 -5.72 -18.31 0.89
C GLN A 352 -6.40 -19.31 -0.07
N ALA A 353 -6.11 -19.22 -1.37
CA ALA A 353 -6.69 -20.14 -2.36
C ALA A 353 -6.33 -21.62 -2.13
N VAL A 354 -5.21 -21.91 -1.46
CA VAL A 354 -4.73 -23.28 -1.18
C VAL A 354 -4.76 -23.66 0.31
N ALA A 355 -5.19 -22.76 1.19
CA ALA A 355 -5.10 -22.93 2.65
C ALA A 355 -5.81 -24.19 3.16
N ALA A 356 -7.01 -24.49 2.62
CA ALA A 356 -7.77 -25.68 3.01
C ALA A 356 -7.04 -26.99 2.65
N GLN A 357 -6.44 -27.05 1.45
CA GLN A 357 -5.65 -28.21 1.03
C GLN A 357 -4.39 -28.36 1.89
N ASN A 358 -3.68 -27.26 2.14
CA ASN A 358 -2.48 -27.25 2.98
C ASN A 358 -2.76 -27.75 4.40
N LYS A 359 -3.89 -27.32 5.00
CA LYS A 359 -4.36 -27.78 6.31
C LYS A 359 -4.64 -29.29 6.31
N ALA A 360 -5.34 -29.78 5.29
CA ALA A 360 -5.63 -31.21 5.14
C ALA A 360 -4.36 -32.05 4.98
N ASP A 361 -3.42 -31.58 4.15
CA ASP A 361 -2.12 -32.20 3.91
C ASP A 361 -1.28 -32.29 5.19
N TYR A 362 -1.22 -31.21 5.97
CA TYR A 362 -0.49 -31.20 7.24
C TYR A 362 -1.12 -32.17 8.24
N ARG A 363 -2.45 -32.12 8.43
CA ARG A 363 -3.17 -33.05 9.31
C ARG A 363 -2.96 -34.50 8.91
N TYR A 364 -3.01 -34.82 7.61
CA TYR A 364 -2.70 -36.16 7.12
C TYR A 364 -1.27 -36.57 7.50
N ARG A 365 -0.26 -35.72 7.26
CA ARG A 365 1.15 -36.01 7.59
C ARG A 365 1.44 -36.05 9.09
N MET A 366 0.49 -35.64 9.94
CA MET A 366 0.66 -35.82 11.38
C MET A 366 0.60 -37.30 11.80
N THR A 367 -0.17 -38.11 11.08
CA THR A 367 -0.46 -39.52 11.42
C THR A 367 -0.19 -40.47 10.25
N TYR A 368 -0.07 -39.95 9.03
CA TYR A 368 -0.05 -40.66 7.75
C TYR A 368 -1.23 -41.62 7.54
N GLY A 369 -2.31 -41.45 8.29
CA GLY A 369 -3.45 -42.36 8.29
C GLY A 369 -3.13 -43.76 8.87
N LEU A 370 -2.04 -43.89 9.64
CA LEU A 370 -1.70 -45.15 10.31
C LEU A 370 -2.77 -45.51 11.35
N ALA A 371 -3.03 -46.82 11.50
CA ALA A 371 -3.96 -47.31 12.51
C ALA A 371 -3.57 -46.86 13.94
N VAL A 372 -4.57 -46.74 14.80
CA VAL A 372 -4.41 -46.46 16.24
C VAL A 372 -4.27 -47.77 17.02
N ILE A 373 -3.53 -47.72 18.12
CA ILE A 373 -3.30 -48.86 19.03
C ILE A 373 -3.94 -48.69 20.41
N GLY A 374 -4.35 -47.47 20.75
CA GLY A 374 -5.00 -47.11 22.01
C GLY A 374 -6.38 -46.47 21.81
N PRO A 375 -7.03 -46.07 22.91
CA PRO A 375 -8.27 -45.28 22.85
C PRO A 375 -8.03 -43.93 22.17
N THR A 376 -9.01 -43.47 21.40
CA THR A 376 -8.92 -42.23 20.59
C THR A 376 -9.65 -41.04 21.21
N ASP A 377 -10.23 -41.21 22.39
CA ASP A 377 -11.13 -40.28 23.06
C ASP A 377 -10.60 -39.77 24.41
N LEU A 378 -9.30 -39.99 24.70
CA LEU A 378 -8.69 -39.43 25.90
C LEU A 378 -8.71 -37.91 25.87
N ALA A 379 -8.95 -37.32 27.05
CA ALA A 379 -8.92 -35.89 27.25
C ALA A 379 -7.60 -35.29 26.74
N PRO A 380 -7.61 -34.06 26.21
CA PRO A 380 -6.38 -33.37 25.81
C PRO A 380 -5.36 -33.27 26.95
N VAL A 381 -4.08 -33.37 26.62
CA VAL A 381 -2.98 -33.26 27.57
C VAL A 381 -1.95 -32.32 26.97
N VAL A 382 -1.88 -31.09 27.48
CA VAL A 382 -0.87 -30.11 27.05
C VAL A 382 0.29 -30.14 28.02
N PRO A 383 1.51 -30.51 27.57
CA PRO A 383 2.70 -30.44 28.40
C PRO A 383 2.98 -29.01 28.87
N GLU A 384 3.40 -28.85 30.13
CA GLU A 384 3.83 -27.56 30.65
C GLU A 384 5.02 -27.01 29.83
N GLY A 385 4.95 -25.73 29.46
CA GLY A 385 5.95 -25.06 28.63
C GLY A 385 5.70 -25.17 27.12
N ALA A 386 4.80 -26.04 26.66
CA ALA A 386 4.47 -26.16 25.23
C ALA A 386 3.86 -24.87 24.65
N GLU A 387 3.23 -24.03 25.48
CA GLU A 387 2.64 -22.75 25.10
C GLU A 387 3.64 -21.73 24.53
N VAL A 388 4.95 -21.95 24.71
CA VAL A 388 5.98 -21.12 24.11
C VAL A 388 6.00 -21.25 22.58
N LEU A 389 5.58 -22.41 22.04
CA LEU A 389 5.59 -22.76 20.62
C LEU A 389 4.51 -22.06 19.79
N ILE A 390 3.67 -21.22 20.41
CA ILE A 390 2.71 -20.37 19.71
C ILE A 390 2.70 -18.95 20.31
N ALA A 391 3.71 -18.60 21.09
CA ALA A 391 3.75 -17.32 21.82
C ALA A 391 3.93 -16.13 20.87
N SER A 392 4.77 -16.27 19.84
CA SER A 392 4.93 -15.25 18.78
C SER A 392 3.68 -15.06 17.92
N ARG A 393 2.89 -16.13 17.74
CA ARG A 393 1.63 -16.11 16.99
C ARG A 393 0.51 -15.44 17.79
N PHE A 394 0.48 -15.60 19.11
CA PHE A 394 -0.55 -15.03 19.99
C PHE A 394 0.06 -14.21 21.15
N PRO A 395 0.69 -13.06 20.85
CA PRO A 395 1.37 -12.25 21.86
C PRO A 395 0.42 -11.66 22.92
N TYR A 396 -0.87 -11.57 22.61
CA TYR A 396 -1.91 -11.01 23.48
C TYR A 396 -2.62 -12.04 24.37
N LEU A 397 -2.35 -13.34 24.20
CA LEU A 397 -2.90 -14.41 25.06
C LEU A 397 -1.98 -14.66 26.25
N THR A 398 -2.54 -15.09 27.39
CA THR A 398 -1.73 -15.59 28.52
C THR A 398 -1.17 -16.98 28.24
N ALA A 399 -0.23 -17.45 29.08
CA ALA A 399 0.30 -18.80 28.98
C ALA A 399 -0.81 -19.87 29.11
N GLU A 400 -1.74 -19.67 30.05
CA GLU A 400 -2.92 -20.52 30.26
C GLU A 400 -3.79 -20.59 29.00
N GLN A 401 -4.06 -19.43 28.40
CA GLN A 401 -4.89 -19.35 27.20
C GLN A 401 -4.23 -20.02 25.99
N ARG A 402 -2.92 -19.86 25.83
CA ARG A 402 -2.16 -20.60 24.80
C ARG A 402 -2.20 -22.10 25.05
N ARG A 403 -2.13 -22.56 26.30
CA ARG A 403 -2.35 -24.00 26.62
C ARG A 403 -3.76 -24.44 26.25
N ASP A 404 -4.80 -23.62 26.46
CA ASP A 404 -6.16 -23.95 26.02
C ASP A 404 -6.28 -24.05 24.49
N VAL A 405 -5.60 -23.16 23.75
CA VAL A 405 -5.51 -23.25 22.28
C VAL A 405 -4.90 -24.58 21.86
N LEU A 406 -3.76 -24.96 22.45
CA LEU A 406 -3.11 -26.23 22.17
C LEU A 406 -4.03 -27.41 22.50
N ALA A 407 -4.64 -27.43 23.69
CA ALA A 407 -5.52 -28.50 24.15
C ALA A 407 -6.73 -28.71 23.20
N THR A 408 -7.29 -27.62 22.70
CA THR A 408 -8.50 -27.65 21.87
C THR A 408 -8.21 -27.94 20.40
N THR A 409 -6.94 -28.01 20.01
CA THR A 409 -6.50 -28.28 18.63
C THR A 409 -5.70 -29.58 18.49
N GLU A 410 -5.42 -30.28 19.59
CA GLU A 410 -4.77 -31.60 19.59
C GLU A 410 -5.43 -32.59 18.63
N ILE A 411 -4.60 -33.43 17.99
CA ILE A 411 -5.10 -34.63 17.30
C ILE A 411 -5.60 -35.67 18.33
N GLU A 412 -6.34 -36.66 17.82
CA GLU A 412 -6.85 -37.77 18.63
C GLU A 412 -5.73 -38.53 19.36
N SER A 413 -6.08 -39.17 20.47
CA SER A 413 -5.16 -40.02 21.24
C SER A 413 -5.01 -41.40 20.62
N GLY A 414 -4.08 -42.20 21.15
CA GLY A 414 -4.00 -43.63 20.82
C GLY A 414 -3.19 -43.98 19.58
N HIS A 415 -2.54 -43.00 18.95
CA HIS A 415 -1.53 -43.26 17.91
C HIS A 415 -0.31 -43.99 18.49
N ALA A 416 0.43 -44.68 17.63
CA ALA A 416 1.53 -45.57 17.99
C ALA A 416 2.64 -44.98 18.87
N LEU A 417 2.89 -43.66 18.75
CA LEU A 417 3.91 -42.94 19.52
C LEU A 417 3.30 -41.99 20.56
N ASP A 418 2.00 -42.09 20.83
CA ASP A 418 1.35 -41.39 21.93
C ASP A 418 1.68 -42.09 23.25
N ASP A 419 2.60 -41.52 24.01
CA ASP A 419 3.01 -42.00 25.33
C ASP A 419 2.15 -41.44 26.48
N GLY A 420 1.13 -40.64 26.15
CA GLY A 420 0.27 -39.96 27.11
C GLY A 420 0.85 -38.66 27.69
N SER A 421 2.06 -38.25 27.28
CA SER A 421 2.65 -36.97 27.70
C SER A 421 1.98 -35.76 27.04
N GLY A 422 1.34 -35.97 25.88
CA GLY A 422 0.73 -34.90 25.07
C GLY A 422 1.56 -34.44 23.88
N TRP A 423 2.89 -34.62 23.89
CA TRP A 423 3.78 -34.14 22.81
C TRP A 423 3.46 -34.74 21.44
N ALA A 424 2.98 -35.98 21.41
CA ALA A 424 2.54 -36.64 20.17
C ALA A 424 1.33 -35.95 19.52
N ARG A 425 0.48 -35.33 20.34
CA ARG A 425 -0.84 -34.84 19.98
C ARG A 425 -0.86 -33.36 19.59
N ILE A 426 0.17 -32.58 19.93
CA ILE A 426 0.24 -31.15 19.63
C ILE A 426 0.14 -30.89 18.12
N ASN A 427 -0.88 -30.13 17.73
CA ASN A 427 -1.11 -29.69 16.36
C ASN A 427 -0.92 -28.17 16.24
N LEU A 428 0.32 -27.75 15.99
CA LEU A 428 0.66 -26.34 15.88
C LEU A 428 0.02 -25.64 14.67
N TYR A 429 -0.36 -26.39 13.63
CA TYR A 429 -0.94 -25.81 12.41
C TYR A 429 -2.36 -25.33 12.68
N ASP A 430 -3.17 -26.18 13.33
CA ASP A 430 -4.50 -25.80 13.78
C ASP A 430 -4.41 -24.78 14.92
N ALA A 431 -3.48 -24.94 15.87
CA ALA A 431 -3.30 -23.96 16.94
C ALA A 431 -3.05 -22.54 16.41
N ALA A 432 -2.32 -22.38 15.30
CA ALA A 432 -2.05 -21.09 14.68
C ALA A 432 -3.29 -20.39 14.08
N ASP A 433 -4.38 -21.15 13.85
CA ASP A 433 -5.70 -20.62 13.46
C ASP A 433 -6.55 -20.19 14.68
N GLY A 434 -6.02 -20.26 15.90
CA GLY A 434 -6.70 -19.88 17.14
C GLY A 434 -7.32 -21.07 17.88
N TYR A 435 -8.26 -20.79 18.79
CA TYR A 435 -8.95 -21.84 19.57
C TYR A 435 -9.65 -22.86 18.68
N GLY A 436 -9.70 -24.14 19.09
CA GLY A 436 -10.59 -25.15 18.47
C GLY A 436 -11.93 -25.28 19.19
N ALA A 437 -12.00 -24.89 20.47
CA ALA A 437 -13.22 -24.88 21.25
C ALA A 437 -13.12 -23.93 22.46
N PHE A 438 -14.25 -23.36 22.89
CA PHE A 438 -14.38 -22.68 24.18
C PHE A 438 -14.97 -23.65 25.20
N ASN A 439 -14.11 -24.44 25.84
CA ASN A 439 -14.50 -25.38 26.90
C ASN A 439 -14.74 -24.71 28.26
N GLY A 440 -14.35 -23.44 28.38
CA GLY A 440 -14.60 -22.56 29.52
C GLY A 440 -14.75 -21.12 29.06
N ASN A 441 -15.00 -20.20 29.99
CA ASN A 441 -15.14 -18.78 29.65
C ASN A 441 -13.79 -18.19 29.25
N ILE A 442 -13.73 -17.57 28.08
CA ILE A 442 -12.52 -16.98 27.51
C ILE A 442 -12.67 -15.45 27.47
N THR A 443 -11.65 -14.72 27.90
CA THR A 443 -11.56 -13.27 27.73
C THR A 443 -10.23 -12.91 27.06
N VAL A 444 -10.31 -12.30 25.89
CA VAL A 444 -9.14 -11.88 25.10
C VAL A 444 -8.98 -10.37 25.21
N ASN A 445 -7.78 -9.90 25.54
CA ASN A 445 -7.46 -8.47 25.64
C ASN A 445 -6.42 -8.09 24.59
N MET A 446 -6.83 -7.33 23.57
CA MET A 446 -5.96 -6.91 22.45
C MET A 446 -5.70 -5.40 22.49
N ASP A 447 -4.48 -4.97 22.18
CA ASP A 447 -4.06 -3.57 22.23
C ASP A 447 -3.53 -3.09 20.87
N ALA A 448 -4.31 -2.22 20.23
CA ALA A 448 -3.99 -1.63 18.93
C ALA A 448 -2.65 -0.87 18.94
N ASN A 449 -2.22 -0.29 20.07
CA ASN A 449 -0.99 0.48 20.13
C ASN A 449 0.28 -0.38 20.05
N GLN A 450 0.16 -1.69 20.28
CA GLN A 450 1.28 -2.63 20.18
C GLN A 450 1.54 -3.09 18.73
N GLY A 451 0.63 -2.80 17.80
CA GLY A 451 0.75 -3.24 16.40
C GLY A 451 0.69 -4.76 16.24
N GLY A 452 0.95 -5.24 15.01
CA GLY A 452 0.98 -6.66 14.67
C GLY A 452 -0.30 -7.41 15.10
N PHE A 453 -0.13 -8.64 15.58
CA PHE A 453 -1.24 -9.48 16.07
C PHE A 453 -1.96 -8.92 17.29
N SER A 454 -1.32 -8.05 18.10
CA SER A 454 -2.02 -7.38 19.21
C SER A 454 -3.01 -6.33 18.71
N ALA A 455 -2.79 -5.79 17.51
CA ALA A 455 -3.68 -4.80 16.90
C ALA A 455 -4.77 -5.41 16.04
N TYR A 456 -4.44 -6.43 15.24
CA TYR A 456 -5.39 -7.14 14.40
C TYR A 456 -4.98 -8.60 14.26
N ASP A 457 -5.89 -9.53 14.52
CA ASP A 457 -5.67 -10.96 14.32
C ASP A 457 -6.92 -11.66 13.74
N VAL A 458 -6.70 -12.80 13.09
CA VAL A 458 -7.74 -13.65 12.50
C VAL A 458 -7.67 -15.04 13.14
N TRP A 459 -8.79 -15.52 13.68
CA TRP A 459 -8.98 -16.92 14.03
C TRP A 459 -9.84 -17.62 12.98
N ALA A 460 -9.30 -18.69 12.40
CA ALA A 460 -9.87 -19.40 11.26
C ALA A 460 -10.33 -20.82 11.57
N ASN A 461 -10.17 -21.29 12.81
CA ASN A 461 -10.72 -22.57 13.24
C ASN A 461 -12.24 -22.55 13.36
N ASP A 462 -12.84 -23.72 13.19
CA ASP A 462 -14.24 -23.96 13.53
C ASP A 462 -14.35 -24.16 15.06
N ILE A 463 -14.69 -23.10 15.79
CA ILE A 463 -14.69 -23.11 17.26
C ILE A 463 -15.98 -23.76 17.78
N ALA A 464 -15.83 -24.83 18.57
CA ALA A 464 -16.92 -25.52 19.26
C ALA A 464 -17.01 -25.15 20.76
N GLY A 465 -17.88 -25.82 21.52
CA GLY A 465 -17.95 -25.71 22.99
C GLY A 465 -19.13 -24.89 23.52
N ASN A 466 -19.13 -24.63 24.82
CA ASN A 466 -20.26 -23.97 25.53
C ASN A 466 -19.84 -22.78 26.39
N GLY A 467 -18.54 -22.46 26.43
CA GLY A 467 -17.99 -21.34 27.17
C GLY A 467 -18.35 -19.99 26.57
N ASN A 468 -18.46 -18.97 27.42
CA ASN A 468 -18.68 -17.59 26.97
C ASN A 468 -17.38 -16.98 26.44
N PHE A 469 -17.48 -16.09 25.45
CA PHE A 469 -16.36 -15.38 24.87
C PHE A 469 -16.48 -13.87 25.13
N VAL A 470 -15.39 -13.24 25.56
CA VAL A 470 -15.31 -11.79 25.73
C VAL A 470 -14.13 -11.24 24.92
N LYS A 471 -14.42 -10.36 23.97
CA LYS A 471 -13.41 -9.56 23.26
C LYS A 471 -13.27 -8.21 23.94
N ASN A 472 -12.08 -7.92 24.47
CA ASN A 472 -11.75 -6.68 25.18
C ASN A 472 -10.51 -6.00 24.56
N GLY A 473 -10.23 -4.77 25.01
CA GLY A 473 -9.09 -3.96 24.56
C GLY A 473 -9.32 -3.33 23.19
N SER A 474 -8.44 -2.41 22.78
CA SER A 474 -8.60 -1.58 21.57
C SER A 474 -8.37 -2.30 20.24
N GLY A 475 -7.75 -3.48 20.24
CA GLY A 475 -7.45 -4.23 19.01
C GLY A 475 -8.68 -4.85 18.34
N VAL A 476 -8.47 -5.43 17.16
CA VAL A 476 -9.48 -6.07 16.32
C VAL A 476 -9.24 -7.58 16.28
N LEU A 477 -10.30 -8.36 16.49
CA LEU A 477 -10.26 -9.81 16.26
C LEU A 477 -11.26 -10.15 15.17
N GLU A 478 -10.84 -10.95 14.19
CA GLU A 478 -11.69 -11.46 13.14
C GLU A 478 -11.89 -12.97 13.26
N PHE A 479 -13.11 -13.40 13.02
CA PHE A 479 -13.51 -14.79 13.02
C PHE A 479 -14.03 -15.22 11.65
N THR A 480 -13.37 -16.20 11.03
CA THR A 480 -13.69 -16.68 9.68
C THR A 480 -14.21 -18.12 9.64
N GLY A 481 -14.08 -18.89 10.72
CA GLY A 481 -14.52 -20.29 10.81
C GLY A 481 -16.03 -20.49 10.85
N ASN A 482 -16.47 -21.74 10.69
CA ASN A 482 -17.85 -22.16 10.89
C ASN A 482 -18.08 -22.57 12.35
N ASN A 483 -18.28 -21.57 13.22
CA ASN A 483 -18.28 -21.76 14.66
C ASN A 483 -19.63 -22.30 15.16
N SER A 484 -19.56 -23.26 16.07
CA SER A 484 -20.72 -23.97 16.59
C SER A 484 -20.95 -23.76 18.09
N PHE A 485 -20.08 -23.01 18.76
CA PHE A 485 -20.17 -22.81 20.21
C PHE A 485 -21.48 -22.10 20.62
N SER A 486 -22.03 -22.49 21.77
CA SER A 486 -23.33 -22.02 22.24
C SER A 486 -23.26 -20.96 23.35
N GLY A 487 -22.08 -20.69 23.89
CA GLY A 487 -21.89 -19.66 24.90
C GLY A 487 -22.12 -18.25 24.35
N SER A 488 -22.41 -17.30 25.23
CA SER A 488 -22.62 -15.90 24.83
C SER A 488 -21.30 -15.22 24.46
N THR A 489 -21.37 -14.27 23.53
CA THR A 489 -20.26 -13.41 23.11
C THR A 489 -20.49 -11.99 23.60
N THR A 490 -19.50 -11.39 24.25
CA THR A 490 -19.50 -9.97 24.62
C THR A 490 -18.35 -9.25 23.94
N VAL A 491 -18.65 -8.21 23.17
CA VAL A 491 -17.65 -7.29 22.62
C VAL A 491 -17.57 -6.09 23.57
N ALA A 492 -16.63 -6.17 24.51
CA ALA A 492 -16.44 -5.19 25.57
C ALA A 492 -15.56 -3.99 25.13
N GLY A 493 -14.74 -4.17 24.08
CA GLY A 493 -13.87 -3.12 23.54
C GLY A 493 -13.23 -3.48 22.21
N GLY A 494 -12.80 -2.46 21.48
CA GLY A 494 -12.20 -2.60 20.16
C GLY A 494 -13.22 -3.09 19.15
N ALA A 495 -12.82 -3.97 18.23
CA ALA A 495 -13.74 -4.56 17.26
C ALA A 495 -13.69 -6.09 17.26
N LEU A 496 -14.86 -6.69 17.00
CA LEU A 496 -15.01 -8.09 16.60
C LEU A 496 -15.59 -8.11 15.19
N ILE A 497 -14.90 -8.75 14.25
CA ILE A 497 -15.37 -8.94 12.87
C ILE A 497 -15.78 -10.40 12.70
N ILE A 498 -17.00 -10.62 12.22
CA ILE A 498 -17.54 -11.97 12.02
C ILE A 498 -17.81 -12.16 10.54
N ASN A 499 -16.96 -12.97 9.89
CA ASN A 499 -17.10 -13.36 8.48
C ASN A 499 -17.49 -14.84 8.31
N GLY A 500 -17.44 -15.60 9.41
CA GLY A 500 -17.93 -16.98 9.49
C GLY A 500 -19.35 -17.12 10.06
N TYR A 501 -19.66 -18.30 10.59
CA TYR A 501 -20.96 -18.59 11.21
C TYR A 501 -20.87 -18.63 12.74
N TYR A 502 -21.80 -17.96 13.43
CA TYR A 502 -21.97 -17.81 14.88
C TYR A 502 -23.46 -17.91 15.28
N GLY A 503 -24.31 -18.53 14.45
CA GLY A 503 -25.78 -18.50 14.63
C GLY A 503 -26.30 -19.05 15.97
N ASN A 504 -25.45 -19.75 16.74
CA ASN A 504 -25.77 -20.30 18.05
C ASN A 504 -25.40 -19.38 19.23
N SER A 505 -24.58 -18.35 19.02
CA SER A 505 -24.07 -17.47 20.09
C SER A 505 -24.79 -16.13 20.11
N ALA A 506 -25.37 -15.77 21.25
CA ALA A 506 -25.91 -14.43 21.47
C ALA A 506 -24.77 -13.42 21.68
N VAL A 507 -24.77 -12.34 20.90
CA VAL A 507 -23.75 -11.29 20.89
C VAL A 507 -24.27 -10.04 21.59
N THR A 508 -23.55 -9.55 22.58
CA THR A 508 -23.73 -8.22 23.19
C THR A 508 -22.55 -7.34 22.83
N VAL A 509 -22.80 -6.12 22.37
CA VAL A 509 -21.76 -5.12 22.05
C VAL A 509 -21.89 -3.97 23.02
N ASP A 510 -20.81 -3.66 23.75
CA ASP A 510 -20.80 -2.64 24.79
C ASP A 510 -20.39 -1.26 24.25
N ASN A 511 -20.43 -0.26 25.13
CA ASN A 511 -20.11 1.13 24.81
C ASN A 511 -18.71 1.29 24.20
N GLY A 512 -18.65 1.92 23.01
CA GLY A 512 -17.40 2.18 22.30
C GLY A 512 -16.82 0.97 21.57
N ALA A 513 -17.45 -0.19 21.67
CA ALA A 513 -17.07 -1.39 20.95
C ALA A 513 -17.79 -1.49 19.59
N LEU A 514 -17.17 -2.22 18.66
CA LEU A 514 -17.69 -2.43 17.31
C LEU A 514 -17.89 -3.91 17.01
N LEU A 515 -19.03 -4.24 16.41
CA LEU A 515 -19.25 -5.51 15.72
C LEU A 515 -19.38 -5.24 14.22
N GLY A 516 -18.63 -5.98 13.41
CA GLY A 516 -18.75 -5.92 11.95
C GLY A 516 -18.61 -7.27 11.26
N GLY A 517 -18.43 -7.24 9.94
CA GLY A 517 -18.30 -8.42 9.10
C GLY A 517 -19.61 -8.87 8.43
N SER A 518 -19.50 -9.85 7.54
CA SER A 518 -20.60 -10.32 6.68
C SER A 518 -21.13 -11.72 7.03
N GLY A 519 -20.83 -12.21 8.23
CA GLY A 519 -21.19 -13.53 8.70
C GLY A 519 -22.59 -13.62 9.33
N THR A 520 -22.82 -14.70 10.08
CA THR A 520 -24.07 -14.93 10.81
C THR A 520 -23.84 -14.94 12.31
N VAL A 521 -24.67 -14.26 13.12
CA VAL A 521 -24.66 -14.32 14.60
C VAL A 521 -25.99 -14.86 15.14
N GLY A 522 -26.05 -15.20 16.43
CA GLY A 522 -27.28 -15.62 17.12
C GLY A 522 -28.26 -14.47 17.34
N ALA A 523 -28.56 -14.14 18.60
CA ALA A 523 -29.24 -12.88 18.93
C ALA A 523 -28.21 -11.74 19.01
N LEU A 524 -28.57 -10.52 18.61
CA LEU A 524 -27.68 -9.35 18.67
C LEU A 524 -28.27 -8.27 19.58
N THR A 525 -27.50 -7.79 20.55
CA THR A 525 -27.86 -6.64 21.40
C THR A 525 -26.75 -5.58 21.34
N ALA A 526 -27.06 -4.42 20.78
CA ALA A 526 -26.19 -3.25 20.78
C ALA A 526 -26.54 -2.36 21.98
N GLN A 527 -25.62 -2.23 22.95
CA GLN A 527 -25.78 -1.36 24.11
C GLN A 527 -25.58 0.12 23.75
N SER A 528 -25.89 1.02 24.69
CA SER A 528 -25.64 2.45 24.49
C SER A 528 -24.17 2.71 24.17
N GLY A 529 -23.91 3.45 23.08
CA GLY A 529 -22.58 3.75 22.56
C GLY A 529 -21.92 2.64 21.74
N ALA A 530 -22.54 1.48 21.58
CA ALA A 530 -22.06 0.42 20.69
C ALA A 530 -22.19 0.78 19.22
N ILE A 531 -21.34 0.23 18.36
CA ILE A 531 -21.37 0.42 16.91
C ILE A 531 -21.57 -0.94 16.23
N ILE A 532 -22.61 -1.05 15.41
CA ILE A 532 -22.84 -2.22 14.54
C ILE A 532 -22.59 -1.77 13.10
N ALA A 533 -21.59 -2.36 12.43
CA ALA A 533 -21.15 -2.02 11.08
C ALA A 533 -21.10 -3.28 10.21
N PRO A 534 -22.23 -3.74 9.65
CA PRO A 534 -22.27 -4.92 8.81
C PRO A 534 -21.35 -4.82 7.60
N GLY A 535 -20.93 -5.99 7.11
CA GLY A 535 -20.11 -6.09 5.92
C GLY A 535 -18.63 -5.89 6.17
N ASN A 536 -17.88 -6.02 5.07
CA ASN A 536 -16.51 -5.56 4.94
C ASN A 536 -16.47 -4.42 3.90
N SER A 537 -17.54 -3.58 3.90
CA SER A 537 -17.75 -2.41 3.03
C SER A 537 -17.86 -2.75 1.52
N ILE A 538 -19.00 -3.15 0.93
CA ILE A 538 -20.38 -3.34 1.44
C ILE A 538 -20.71 -4.81 1.70
N GLY A 539 -21.51 -5.14 2.73
CA GLY A 539 -21.99 -6.50 2.96
C GLY A 539 -23.19 -6.67 3.89
N THR A 540 -23.58 -7.92 4.12
CA THR A 540 -24.74 -8.26 4.96
C THR A 540 -24.32 -9.03 6.20
N LEU A 541 -24.77 -8.61 7.38
CA LEU A 541 -24.68 -9.37 8.62
C LEU A 541 -26.01 -10.10 8.88
N GLN A 542 -25.97 -11.42 9.02
CA GLN A 542 -27.17 -12.21 9.33
C GLN A 542 -27.31 -12.37 10.85
N VAL A 543 -28.53 -12.30 11.36
CA VAL A 543 -28.88 -12.49 12.78
C VAL A 543 -29.93 -13.59 12.85
N ALA A 544 -29.58 -14.74 13.43
CA ALA A 544 -30.44 -15.92 13.48
C ALA A 544 -31.66 -15.73 14.41
N ASN A 545 -31.59 -14.77 15.34
CA ASN A 545 -32.68 -14.43 16.26
C ASN A 545 -32.95 -12.92 16.24
N ASN A 546 -33.40 -12.35 17.36
CA ASN A 546 -33.73 -10.94 17.45
C ASN A 546 -32.46 -10.06 17.38
N VAL A 547 -32.62 -8.88 16.78
CA VAL A 547 -31.66 -7.77 16.89
C VAL A 547 -32.28 -6.67 17.74
N THR A 548 -31.54 -6.18 18.73
CA THR A 548 -31.98 -5.12 19.64
C THR A 548 -30.96 -3.98 19.66
N PHE A 549 -31.42 -2.77 19.39
CA PHE A 549 -30.62 -1.55 19.52
C PHE A 549 -31.13 -0.73 20.71
N GLN A 550 -30.25 -0.50 21.69
CA GLN A 550 -30.56 0.35 22.85
C GLN A 550 -30.38 1.84 22.54
N PRO A 551 -30.98 2.75 23.34
CA PRO A 551 -30.79 4.19 23.14
C PRO A 551 -29.31 4.60 23.10
N GLY A 552 -28.93 5.38 22.10
CA GLY A 552 -27.55 5.84 21.89
C GLY A 552 -26.59 4.81 21.29
N ALA A 553 -27.05 3.60 20.93
CA ALA A 553 -26.31 2.72 20.03
C ALA A 553 -26.26 3.32 18.61
N ARG A 554 -25.34 2.86 17.77
CA ARG A 554 -25.15 3.34 16.40
C ARG A 554 -25.15 2.18 15.40
N TYR A 555 -25.92 2.32 14.35
CA TYR A 555 -25.96 1.42 13.21
C TYR A 555 -25.25 2.08 12.01
N ALA A 556 -24.01 1.66 11.74
CA ALA A 556 -23.22 2.17 10.62
C ALA A 556 -23.57 1.41 9.33
N VAL A 557 -23.85 2.16 8.28
CA VAL A 557 -24.31 1.68 6.98
C VAL A 557 -23.52 2.37 5.88
N GLU A 558 -22.77 1.61 5.09
CA GLU A 558 -22.25 2.10 3.83
C GLU A 558 -23.25 1.91 2.69
N ILE A 559 -23.31 2.90 1.79
CA ILE A 559 -24.14 2.86 0.59
C ILE A 559 -23.32 3.14 -0.67
N ALA A 560 -23.66 2.47 -1.76
CA ALA A 560 -23.04 2.67 -3.06
C ALA A 560 -24.03 3.26 -4.07
N THR A 561 -23.48 3.90 -5.09
CA THR A 561 -24.24 4.49 -6.21
C THR A 561 -24.92 3.45 -7.09
N ASP A 562 -24.54 2.17 -6.98
CA ASP A 562 -25.14 1.04 -7.72
C ASP A 562 -26.36 0.43 -7.00
N GLY A 563 -26.79 1.01 -5.87
CA GLY A 563 -27.93 0.55 -5.08
C GLY A 563 -27.58 -0.51 -4.03
N ARG A 564 -26.31 -0.92 -3.89
CA ARG A 564 -25.87 -1.76 -2.77
C ARG A 564 -25.80 -0.95 -1.47
N SER A 565 -26.06 -1.61 -0.36
CA SER A 565 -25.86 -1.05 0.99
C SER A 565 -25.48 -2.14 1.98
N ASP A 566 -24.86 -1.73 3.08
CA ASP A 566 -24.77 -2.59 4.24
C ASP A 566 -26.16 -2.93 4.76
N GLN A 567 -26.30 -4.16 5.24
CA GLN A 567 -27.60 -4.66 5.67
C GLN A 567 -27.49 -5.60 6.89
N ILE A 568 -28.41 -5.44 7.84
CA ILE A 568 -28.72 -6.46 8.84
C ILE A 568 -29.92 -7.28 8.38
N GLN A 569 -29.76 -8.60 8.32
CA GLN A 569 -30.84 -9.54 8.02
C GLN A 569 -31.16 -10.42 9.24
N SER A 570 -32.22 -10.08 9.96
CA SER A 570 -32.71 -10.81 11.13
C SER A 570 -33.78 -11.84 10.75
N GLN A 571 -33.60 -13.08 11.20
CA GLN A 571 -34.63 -14.13 11.15
C GLN A 571 -35.65 -13.97 12.31
N GLY A 572 -35.35 -13.13 13.30
CA GLY A 572 -36.25 -12.78 14.40
C GLY A 572 -36.94 -11.42 14.21
N MET A 573 -37.22 -10.75 15.33
CA MET A 573 -37.68 -9.35 15.35
C MET A 573 -36.50 -8.37 15.36
N ALA A 574 -36.74 -7.15 14.88
CA ALA A 574 -35.87 -6.00 15.15
C ALA A 574 -36.52 -5.07 16.15
N ILE A 575 -35.85 -4.88 17.30
CA ILE A 575 -36.32 -4.02 18.41
C ILE A 575 -35.44 -2.77 18.43
N LEU A 576 -36.02 -1.63 18.07
CA LEU A 576 -35.32 -0.36 17.88
C LEU A 576 -35.76 0.64 18.95
N ASN A 577 -34.94 0.82 19.99
CA ASN A 577 -35.26 1.66 21.15
C ASN A 577 -34.69 3.09 21.03
N GLY A 578 -34.56 3.66 19.82
CA GLY A 578 -33.99 5.00 19.61
C GLY A 578 -32.45 5.03 19.50
N ALA A 579 -31.89 4.15 18.67
CA ALA A 579 -30.49 4.23 18.23
C ALA A 579 -30.35 5.13 17.00
N ASP A 580 -29.11 5.51 16.65
CA ASP A 580 -28.82 6.34 15.48
C ASP A 580 -28.36 5.49 14.29
N VAL A 581 -28.70 5.89 13.07
CA VAL A 581 -28.13 5.33 11.83
C VAL A 581 -27.04 6.28 11.33
N LEU A 582 -25.84 5.76 11.09
CA LEU A 582 -24.71 6.48 10.51
C LEU A 582 -24.46 6.00 9.08
N VAL A 583 -24.50 6.90 8.10
CA VAL A 583 -24.48 6.59 6.66
C VAL A 583 -23.19 7.10 6.04
N SER A 584 -22.31 6.21 5.63
CA SER A 584 -21.15 6.56 4.81
C SER A 584 -21.38 6.21 3.36
N LEU A 585 -20.75 6.94 2.46
CA LEU A 585 -20.67 6.54 1.06
C LEU A 585 -19.52 5.54 0.91
N GLU A 586 -19.75 4.46 0.14
CA GLU A 586 -18.67 3.60 -0.34
C GLU A 586 -17.61 4.49 -1.00
N HIS A 587 -16.34 4.23 -0.71
CA HIS A 587 -15.24 5.09 -1.15
C HIS A 587 -15.18 5.15 -2.68
N SER A 588 -15.84 6.15 -3.28
CA SER A 588 -15.77 6.40 -4.70
C SER A 588 -14.46 7.14 -4.99
N GLY A 589 -13.68 6.60 -5.93
CA GLY A 589 -12.43 7.23 -6.37
C GLY A 589 -12.67 8.57 -7.07
N ASN A 590 -11.78 8.94 -7.97
CA ASN A 590 -11.94 10.19 -8.73
C ASN A 590 -13.07 10.10 -9.76
N LEU A 591 -14.22 10.72 -9.45
CA LEU A 591 -15.41 10.77 -10.30
C LEU A 591 -15.14 11.57 -11.58
N LEU A 592 -14.32 12.62 -11.51
CA LEU A 592 -14.06 13.49 -12.67
C LEU A 592 -13.37 12.76 -13.85
N SER A 593 -12.77 11.60 -13.59
CA SER A 593 -12.15 10.73 -14.61
C SER A 593 -13.08 9.66 -15.18
N GLN A 594 -14.28 9.51 -14.62
CA GLN A 594 -15.22 8.45 -15.00
C GLN A 594 -16.11 8.89 -16.16
N ASN A 595 -16.38 7.95 -17.07
CA ASN A 595 -17.28 8.17 -18.21
C ASN A 595 -18.76 8.03 -17.83
N GLU A 596 -19.06 7.22 -16.81
CA GLU A 596 -20.40 6.97 -16.30
C GLU A 596 -20.32 7.03 -14.77
N VAL A 597 -21.16 7.85 -14.16
CA VAL A 597 -21.31 7.95 -12.71
C VAL A 597 -22.79 7.72 -12.40
N HIS A 598 -23.08 6.80 -11.49
CA HIS A 598 -24.43 6.60 -11.00
C HIS A 598 -24.71 7.57 -9.86
N SER A 599 -25.91 8.14 -9.82
CA SER A 599 -26.30 9.07 -8.75
C SER A 599 -26.73 8.31 -7.51
N LEU A 600 -26.52 8.90 -6.33
CA LEU A 600 -27.18 8.43 -5.10
C LEU A 600 -28.66 8.82 -5.06
N LEU A 601 -29.06 9.80 -5.86
CA LEU A 601 -30.41 10.36 -5.83
C LEU A 601 -31.43 9.37 -6.36
N GLY A 602 -32.53 9.21 -5.62
CA GLY A 602 -33.66 8.36 -6.03
C GLY A 602 -33.47 6.87 -5.74
N HIS A 603 -32.34 6.49 -5.14
CA HIS A 603 -32.14 5.13 -4.64
C HIS A 603 -32.77 4.95 -3.25
N GLN A 604 -33.39 3.80 -3.07
CA GLN A 604 -33.87 3.31 -1.79
C GLN A 604 -33.05 2.07 -1.42
N TYR A 605 -32.46 2.10 -0.22
CA TYR A 605 -31.58 1.05 0.27
C TYR A 605 -32.25 0.30 1.41
N THR A 606 -32.40 -1.01 1.30
CA THR A 606 -32.88 -1.83 2.42
C THR A 606 -31.72 -2.08 3.38
N ILE A 607 -31.70 -1.33 4.48
CA ILE A 607 -30.62 -1.41 5.46
C ILE A 607 -30.91 -2.42 6.58
N LEU A 608 -32.19 -2.76 6.82
CA LEU A 608 -32.55 -3.75 7.83
C LEU A 608 -33.78 -4.54 7.38
N SER A 609 -33.75 -5.86 7.53
CA SER A 609 -34.93 -6.71 7.41
C SER A 609 -35.07 -7.64 8.61
N ALA A 610 -36.29 -7.86 9.09
CA ALA A 610 -36.61 -8.72 10.22
C ALA A 610 -37.85 -9.58 9.91
N GLN A 611 -37.70 -10.91 9.88
CA GLN A 611 -38.78 -11.82 9.48
C GLN A 611 -39.99 -11.78 10.40
N LEU A 612 -39.79 -11.61 11.72
CA LEU A 612 -40.88 -11.53 12.69
C LEU A 612 -41.35 -10.09 12.96
N GLY A 613 -40.82 -9.12 12.21
CA GLY A 613 -41.26 -7.74 12.21
C GLY A 613 -40.33 -6.75 12.88
N VAL A 614 -40.59 -5.46 12.65
CA VAL A 614 -39.87 -4.31 13.22
C VAL A 614 -40.73 -3.66 14.30
N GLN A 615 -40.17 -3.49 15.50
CA GLN A 615 -40.79 -2.81 16.63
C GLN A 615 -39.95 -1.60 17.04
N GLY A 616 -40.59 -0.43 17.14
CA GLY A 616 -39.90 0.82 17.45
C GLY A 616 -39.24 1.45 16.22
N GLN A 617 -38.39 2.45 16.44
CA GLN A 617 -37.71 3.22 15.38
C GLN A 617 -36.31 3.64 15.83
N PHE A 618 -35.42 3.90 14.87
CA PHE A 618 -34.20 4.69 15.09
C PHE A 618 -34.57 6.15 15.39
N ASP A 619 -33.77 6.84 16.19
CA ASP A 619 -34.00 8.21 16.63
C ASP A 619 -33.53 9.21 15.56
N THR A 620 -32.30 9.05 15.08
CA THR A 620 -31.73 9.90 14.01
C THR A 620 -31.09 9.09 12.89
N VAL A 621 -30.95 9.73 11.73
CA VAL A 621 -30.11 9.27 10.62
C VAL A 621 -29.13 10.40 10.30
N GLN A 622 -27.85 10.05 10.17
CA GLN A 622 -26.73 10.95 9.96
C GLN A 622 -25.76 10.29 8.98
N PRO A 623 -24.82 11.01 8.35
CA PRO A 623 -24.73 12.46 8.32
C PRO A 623 -25.80 13.05 7.39
N ASP A 624 -26.24 14.26 7.73
CA ASP A 624 -26.76 15.16 6.73
C ASP A 624 -25.57 15.71 5.95
N TYR A 625 -25.29 15.13 4.78
CA TYR A 625 -24.34 15.75 3.84
C TYR A 625 -24.87 17.13 3.46
N LEU A 626 -23.97 17.99 2.99
CA LEU A 626 -24.32 19.39 2.78
C LEU A 626 -25.50 19.57 1.80
N PHE A 627 -25.58 18.70 0.79
CA PHE A 627 -26.59 18.71 -0.28
C PHE A 627 -27.49 17.47 -0.31
N LEU A 628 -27.20 16.45 0.49
CA LEU A 628 -28.03 15.23 0.60
C LEU A 628 -28.74 15.20 1.94
N GLY A 629 -30.01 14.82 1.90
CA GLY A 629 -30.78 14.43 3.08
C GLY A 629 -31.02 12.93 3.06
N THR A 630 -31.01 12.34 4.24
CA THR A 630 -31.37 10.93 4.43
C THR A 630 -32.66 10.83 5.24
N THR A 631 -33.54 9.90 4.87
CA THR A 631 -34.74 9.62 5.64
C THR A 631 -34.95 8.12 5.76
N LEU A 632 -35.49 7.69 6.90
CA LEU A 632 -35.83 6.30 7.13
C LEU A 632 -37.32 6.07 6.93
N ASN A 633 -37.67 5.02 6.19
CA ASN A 633 -39.03 4.56 6.04
C ASN A 633 -39.19 3.15 6.62
N TYR A 634 -40.26 2.97 7.39
CA TYR A 634 -40.52 1.76 8.17
C TYR A 634 -41.68 0.99 7.57
N GLN A 635 -41.41 -0.26 7.24
CA GLN A 635 -42.40 -1.26 6.80
C GLN A 635 -42.52 -2.33 7.90
N PRO A 636 -43.57 -3.19 7.87
CA PRO A 636 -43.77 -4.20 8.91
C PRO A 636 -42.56 -5.10 9.18
N THR A 637 -41.74 -5.39 8.15
CA THR A 637 -40.60 -6.31 8.23
C THR A 637 -39.28 -5.69 7.75
N GLN A 638 -39.23 -4.40 7.41
CA GLN A 638 -38.05 -3.77 6.81
C GLN A 638 -37.90 -2.30 7.21
N VAL A 639 -36.65 -1.85 7.28
CA VAL A 639 -36.27 -0.43 7.34
C VAL A 639 -35.50 -0.08 6.08
N THR A 640 -35.94 0.98 5.41
CA THR A 640 -35.34 1.47 4.17
C THR A 640 -34.78 2.87 4.37
N LEU A 641 -33.59 3.10 3.86
CA LEU A 641 -32.91 4.40 3.79
C LEU A 641 -33.18 5.01 2.42
N ASN A 642 -33.81 6.18 2.39
CA ASN A 642 -33.96 6.97 1.18
C ASN A 642 -32.90 8.06 1.19
N VAL A 643 -32.16 8.17 0.08
CA VAL A 643 -31.21 9.25 -0.15
C VAL A 643 -31.81 10.19 -1.17
N GLY A 644 -31.93 11.45 -0.77
CA GLY A 644 -32.51 12.49 -1.59
C GLY A 644 -31.71 13.77 -1.51
N ARG A 645 -31.98 14.66 -2.46
CA ARG A 645 -31.42 16.00 -2.42
C ARG A 645 -32.15 16.81 -1.35
N ASN A 646 -31.41 17.52 -0.51
CA ASN A 646 -32.01 18.45 0.45
C ASN A 646 -32.36 19.80 -0.24
N THR A 647 -32.85 20.78 0.53
CA THR A 647 -33.25 22.09 -0.03
C THR A 647 -32.09 23.07 -0.25
N THR A 648 -30.86 22.70 0.09
CA THR A 648 -29.67 23.54 -0.05
C THR A 648 -29.23 23.56 -1.51
N ALA A 649 -29.22 24.74 -2.14
CA ALA A 649 -28.68 24.91 -3.49
C ALA A 649 -27.14 24.94 -3.44
N PHE A 650 -26.46 24.53 -4.51
CA PHE A 650 -24.99 24.68 -4.58
C PHE A 650 -24.58 26.15 -4.41
N ALA A 651 -25.36 27.06 -4.98
CA ALA A 651 -25.14 28.50 -4.89
C ALA A 651 -25.22 29.07 -3.46
N ASP A 652 -25.86 28.38 -2.51
CA ASP A 652 -25.95 28.85 -1.12
C ASP A 652 -24.60 28.79 -0.41
N MET A 653 -23.69 27.92 -0.89
CA MET A 653 -22.34 27.76 -0.34
C MET A 653 -21.29 28.65 -1.01
N ALA A 654 -21.66 29.33 -2.10
CA ALA A 654 -20.78 30.22 -2.83
C ALA A 654 -20.56 31.55 -2.09
N LEU A 655 -19.30 31.96 -1.96
CA LEU A 655 -18.90 33.24 -1.35
C LEU A 655 -18.79 34.36 -2.38
N THR A 656 -18.38 34.05 -3.61
CA THR A 656 -18.10 35.05 -4.64
C THR A 656 -19.11 34.99 -5.79
N PRO A 657 -19.32 36.11 -6.53
CA PRO A 657 -20.12 36.08 -7.76
C PRO A 657 -19.70 35.00 -8.76
N ASN A 658 -18.40 34.81 -9.00
CA ASN A 658 -17.87 33.75 -9.89
C ASN A 658 -18.23 32.35 -9.36
N GLN A 659 -18.04 32.10 -8.06
CA GLN A 659 -18.43 30.83 -7.44
C GLN A 659 -19.94 30.60 -7.55
N ARG A 660 -20.75 31.65 -7.36
CA ARG A 660 -22.21 31.56 -7.41
C ARG A 660 -22.69 31.25 -8.82
N ALA A 661 -22.14 31.92 -9.83
CA ALA A 661 -22.46 31.67 -11.23
C ALA A 661 -22.13 30.23 -11.64
N LEU A 662 -20.93 29.74 -11.28
CA LEU A 662 -20.53 28.36 -11.51
C LEU A 662 -21.41 27.36 -10.76
N ALA A 663 -21.64 27.59 -9.47
CA ALA A 663 -22.45 26.71 -8.63
C ALA A 663 -23.88 26.61 -9.16
N THR A 664 -24.51 27.73 -9.56
CA THR A 664 -25.83 27.73 -10.20
C THR A 664 -25.85 26.92 -11.49
N ALA A 665 -24.83 27.03 -12.36
CA ALA A 665 -24.77 26.23 -13.58
C ALA A 665 -24.51 24.74 -13.29
N ALA A 666 -23.63 24.43 -12.35
CA ALA A 666 -23.37 23.06 -11.92
C ALA A 666 -24.64 22.42 -11.35
N ASP A 667 -25.48 23.21 -10.70
CA ASP A 667 -26.73 22.75 -10.11
C ASP A 667 -27.82 22.35 -11.13
N THR A 668 -27.64 22.75 -12.40
CA THR A 668 -28.54 22.38 -13.51
C THR A 668 -28.11 21.10 -14.23
N LEU A 669 -26.94 20.56 -13.89
CA LEU A 669 -26.45 19.32 -14.47
C LEU A 669 -27.34 18.13 -14.04
N PRO A 670 -27.57 17.15 -14.93
CA PRO A 670 -28.37 15.99 -14.59
C PRO A 670 -27.67 15.13 -13.53
N ALA A 671 -28.47 14.41 -12.74
CA ALA A 671 -27.99 13.35 -11.86
C ALA A 671 -27.14 12.34 -12.65
N GLY A 672 -26.02 11.91 -12.09
CA GLY A 672 -25.01 11.08 -12.75
C GLY A 672 -23.97 11.87 -13.56
N ASN A 673 -24.07 13.19 -13.67
CA ASN A 673 -22.98 14.00 -14.21
C ASN A 673 -21.81 14.03 -13.20
N PRO A 674 -20.56 13.71 -13.58
CA PRO A 674 -19.48 13.60 -12.60
C PRO A 674 -19.17 14.90 -11.84
N VAL A 675 -19.32 16.07 -12.47
CA VAL A 675 -19.14 17.36 -11.78
C VAL A 675 -20.23 17.55 -10.73
N TYR A 676 -21.49 17.28 -11.11
CA TYR A 676 -22.63 17.37 -10.20
C TYR A 676 -22.45 16.45 -8.99
N GLU A 677 -22.18 15.16 -9.23
CA GLU A 677 -22.03 14.15 -8.18
C GLU A 677 -20.84 14.47 -7.25
N SER A 678 -19.72 14.95 -7.81
CA SER A 678 -18.55 15.34 -7.01
C SER A 678 -18.81 16.51 -6.05
N ILE A 679 -19.71 17.43 -6.39
CA ILE A 679 -20.11 18.54 -5.51
C ILE A 679 -21.16 18.03 -4.52
N LEU A 680 -22.11 17.20 -4.99
CA LEU A 680 -23.22 16.67 -4.22
C LEU A 680 -22.77 15.94 -2.94
N THR A 681 -21.64 15.25 -2.99
CA THR A 681 -21.06 14.49 -1.87
C THR A 681 -20.24 15.33 -0.88
N SER A 682 -20.17 16.66 -1.06
CA SER A 682 -19.41 17.54 -0.17
C SER A 682 -19.95 17.45 1.27
N GLN A 683 -19.04 17.32 2.24
CA GLN A 683 -19.38 17.23 3.66
C GLN A 683 -19.37 18.59 4.36
N SER A 684 -18.75 19.61 3.75
CA SER A 684 -18.61 20.95 4.34
C SER A 684 -18.74 22.06 3.31
N ALA A 685 -19.15 23.26 3.76
CA ALA A 685 -19.17 24.45 2.93
C ALA A 685 -17.77 24.78 2.35
N TRP A 686 -16.72 24.53 3.14
CA TRP A 686 -15.34 24.76 2.70
C TRP A 686 -14.96 23.85 1.51
N GLU A 687 -15.31 22.56 1.57
CA GLU A 687 -15.04 21.60 0.50
C GLU A 687 -15.76 22.01 -0.80
N ALA A 688 -17.05 22.37 -0.72
CA ALA A 688 -17.81 22.87 -1.85
C ALA A 688 -17.19 24.15 -2.45
N GLN A 689 -16.73 25.08 -1.62
CA GLN A 689 -16.06 26.31 -2.06
C GLN A 689 -14.71 26.03 -2.74
N GLN A 690 -13.96 25.03 -2.29
CA GLN A 690 -12.75 24.58 -2.99
C GLN A 690 -13.09 24.02 -4.37
N ALA A 691 -14.14 23.20 -4.47
CA ALA A 691 -14.62 22.68 -5.74
C ALA A 691 -14.95 23.83 -6.71
N TYR A 692 -15.74 24.81 -6.27
CA TYR A 692 -16.12 25.96 -7.13
C TYR A 692 -14.91 26.75 -7.63
N ARG A 693 -13.93 26.99 -6.75
CA ARG A 693 -12.71 27.72 -7.11
C ARG A 693 -11.86 26.95 -8.13
N ARG A 694 -11.78 25.63 -8.02
CA ARG A 694 -10.96 24.78 -8.90
C ARG A 694 -11.66 24.48 -10.23
N LEU A 695 -12.97 24.31 -10.22
CA LEU A 695 -13.78 24.11 -11.42
C LEU A 695 -13.89 25.38 -12.28
N SER A 696 -13.62 26.55 -11.70
CA SER A 696 -13.62 27.84 -12.38
C SER A 696 -12.68 27.87 -13.60
N GLY A 697 -13.18 28.38 -14.73
CA GLY A 697 -12.41 28.71 -15.93
C GLY A 697 -11.92 30.17 -15.99
N GLN A 698 -11.66 30.82 -14.84
CA GLN A 698 -11.28 32.25 -14.77
C GLN A 698 -10.08 32.62 -15.66
N ILE A 699 -9.13 31.68 -15.83
CA ILE A 699 -7.92 31.86 -16.64
C ILE A 699 -8.19 32.36 -18.07
N HIS A 700 -9.33 32.00 -18.66
CA HIS A 700 -9.71 32.47 -19.99
C HIS A 700 -10.07 33.96 -20.01
N ALA A 701 -10.73 34.46 -18.96
CA ALA A 701 -11.02 35.87 -18.77
C ALA A 701 -9.75 36.67 -18.42
N ASP A 702 -8.86 36.09 -17.61
CA ASP A 702 -7.57 36.70 -17.25
C ASP A 702 -6.70 36.90 -18.49
N MET A 703 -6.62 35.91 -19.37
CA MET A 703 -5.90 36.03 -20.64
C MET A 703 -6.53 37.10 -21.56
N ALA A 704 -7.86 37.15 -21.69
CA ALA A 704 -8.52 38.21 -22.44
C ALA A 704 -8.19 39.60 -21.87
N SER A 705 -8.21 39.74 -20.55
CA SER A 705 -7.87 40.99 -19.86
C SER A 705 -6.42 41.41 -20.11
N ALA A 706 -5.47 40.48 -19.99
CA ALA A 706 -4.05 40.72 -20.26
C ALA A 706 -3.82 41.17 -21.72
N GLN A 707 -4.43 40.50 -22.71
CA GLN A 707 -4.25 40.86 -24.13
C GLN A 707 -4.85 42.23 -24.49
N ILE A 708 -5.98 42.61 -23.89
CA ILE A 708 -6.55 43.96 -24.05
C ILE A 708 -5.58 45.00 -23.48
N ASN A 709 -5.02 44.76 -22.29
CA ASN A 709 -4.09 45.68 -21.64
C ASN A 709 -2.76 45.79 -22.41
N ASP A 710 -2.18 44.66 -22.81
CA ASP A 710 -0.91 44.57 -23.55
C ASP A 710 -0.98 45.21 -24.94
N SER A 711 -2.17 45.37 -25.53
CA SER A 711 -2.36 46.10 -26.78
C SER A 711 -1.79 47.53 -26.74
N ARG A 712 -1.68 48.13 -25.54
CA ARG A 712 -1.07 49.44 -25.33
C ARG A 712 0.41 49.49 -25.75
N TYR A 713 1.15 48.39 -25.65
CA TYR A 713 2.60 48.39 -25.94
C TYR A 713 2.87 48.74 -27.41
N LEU A 714 2.00 48.28 -28.31
CA LEU A 714 2.06 48.64 -29.72
C LEU A 714 1.74 50.11 -29.92
N ARG A 715 0.63 50.60 -29.36
CA ARG A 715 0.27 52.03 -29.44
C ARG A 715 1.40 52.93 -28.95
N ASP A 716 2.01 52.58 -27.81
CA ASP A 716 3.12 53.32 -27.23
C ASP A 716 4.37 53.30 -28.12
N ALA A 717 4.73 52.14 -28.70
CA ALA A 717 5.86 52.04 -29.62
C ALA A 717 5.64 52.88 -30.89
N LEU A 718 4.42 52.87 -31.44
CA LEU A 718 4.07 53.63 -32.64
C LEU A 718 4.04 55.14 -32.39
N ASN A 719 3.47 55.57 -31.27
CA ASN A 719 3.49 56.98 -30.88
C ASN A 719 4.91 57.46 -30.59
N GLU A 720 5.74 56.67 -29.90
CA GLU A 720 7.14 57.04 -29.66
C GLU A 720 7.93 57.12 -30.97
N ARG A 721 7.68 56.21 -31.92
CA ARG A 721 8.30 56.26 -33.25
C ARG A 721 7.93 57.53 -34.00
N LEU A 722 6.66 57.92 -34.00
CA LEU A 722 6.19 59.18 -34.61
C LEU A 722 6.79 60.41 -33.92
N ARG A 723 6.98 60.36 -32.60
CA ARG A 723 7.63 61.46 -31.85
C ARG A 723 9.12 61.57 -32.15
N GLN A 724 9.81 60.44 -32.30
CA GLN A 724 11.23 60.42 -32.66
C GLN A 724 11.47 61.09 -34.00
N SER A 725 10.65 60.78 -35.00
CA SER A 725 10.73 61.39 -36.32
C SER A 725 10.34 62.87 -36.36
N GLU A 726 9.38 63.31 -35.55
CA GLU A 726 9.07 64.74 -35.38
C GLU A 726 10.22 65.51 -34.68
N GLY A 727 10.93 64.85 -33.77
CA GLY A 727 12.09 65.37 -33.03
C GLY A 727 13.37 65.54 -33.86
N LEU A 728 13.42 65.02 -35.09
CA LEU A 728 14.56 65.12 -36.01
C LEU A 728 14.79 66.53 -36.59
N THR A 729 14.02 67.52 -36.17
CA THR A 729 14.26 68.93 -36.51
C THR A 729 15.47 69.55 -35.79
N HIS A 730 16.10 68.87 -34.82
CA HIS A 730 17.13 69.47 -33.96
C HIS A 730 18.45 68.69 -33.79
N SER A 731 18.67 67.56 -34.49
CA SER A 731 20.00 66.90 -34.50
C SER A 731 20.75 67.24 -35.80
N PRO A 732 21.85 68.02 -35.76
CA PRO A 732 22.48 68.58 -36.96
C PRO A 732 23.16 67.55 -37.87
N ASP A 733 23.37 66.32 -37.41
CA ASP A 733 24.16 65.29 -38.12
C ASP A 733 23.31 64.23 -38.86
N ILE A 734 21.97 64.29 -38.80
CA ILE A 734 21.06 63.30 -39.44
C ILE A 734 20.31 63.96 -40.60
N LYS A 735 20.37 63.38 -41.81
CA LYS A 735 19.68 63.93 -43.01
C LYS A 735 18.14 63.78 -42.87
N VAL A 736 17.42 64.87 -43.18
CA VAL A 736 16.05 65.15 -42.68
C VAL A 736 14.92 64.78 -43.67
N ASN A 737 15.15 63.99 -44.73
CA ASN A 737 14.12 63.76 -45.77
C ASN A 737 14.05 62.31 -46.32
N GLU A 738 14.34 61.28 -45.54
CA GLU A 738 14.43 59.90 -46.05
C GLU A 738 13.71 58.87 -45.16
N GLY A 739 13.57 57.64 -45.67
CA GLY A 739 12.82 56.57 -45.02
C GLY A 739 13.50 56.09 -43.73
N GLY A 740 12.73 55.44 -42.86
CA GLY A 740 13.23 54.91 -41.59
C GLY A 740 12.81 53.47 -41.37
N ALA A 741 13.74 52.65 -40.90
CA ALA A 741 13.48 51.34 -40.34
C ALA A 741 13.72 51.36 -38.84
N TRP A 742 12.87 50.71 -38.06
CA TRP A 742 13.06 50.58 -36.62
C TRP A 742 12.76 49.17 -36.13
N ALA A 743 13.41 48.79 -35.05
CA ALA A 743 13.15 47.58 -34.29
C ALA A 743 13.16 47.91 -32.80
N GLN A 744 12.26 47.31 -32.04
CA GLN A 744 12.14 47.48 -30.59
C GLN A 744 11.94 46.13 -29.92
N PHE A 745 12.89 45.75 -29.08
CA PHE A 745 12.75 44.65 -28.14
C PHE A 745 12.01 45.14 -26.90
N LEU A 746 11.07 44.35 -26.39
CA LEU A 746 10.32 44.67 -25.18
C LEU A 746 10.28 43.47 -24.23
N GLY A 747 10.31 43.77 -22.95
CA GLY A 747 9.94 42.88 -21.84
C GLY A 747 9.03 43.63 -20.88
N ALA A 748 7.91 43.05 -20.52
CA ALA A 748 6.90 43.62 -19.64
C ALA A 748 6.47 42.61 -18.59
N TRP A 749 6.15 43.12 -17.39
CA TRP A 749 5.64 42.34 -16.26
C TRP A 749 4.42 43.06 -15.69
N ASP A 750 3.33 42.31 -15.59
CA ASP A 750 2.02 42.77 -15.19
C ASP A 750 1.58 42.01 -13.93
N HIS A 751 1.02 42.74 -12.97
CA HIS A 751 0.38 42.21 -11.78
C HIS A 751 -1.02 42.82 -11.61
N ALA A 752 -2.04 41.97 -11.62
CA ALA A 752 -3.40 42.31 -11.23
C ALA A 752 -3.70 41.75 -9.84
N SER A 753 -3.99 42.63 -8.88
CA SER A 753 -4.35 42.27 -7.51
C SER A 753 -5.76 41.68 -7.48
N GLY A 754 -5.92 40.48 -6.90
CA GLY A 754 -7.24 39.86 -6.73
C GLY A 754 -8.16 40.68 -5.84
N ASP A 755 -9.46 40.45 -5.99
CA ASP A 755 -10.51 41.11 -5.19
C ASP A 755 -11.40 40.07 -4.48
N THR A 756 -12.58 40.50 -4.02
CA THR A 756 -13.54 39.60 -3.35
C THR A 756 -14.21 38.62 -4.32
N ASN A 757 -14.03 38.78 -5.63
CA ASN A 757 -14.65 37.95 -6.65
C ASN A 757 -13.66 37.05 -7.41
N ALA A 758 -12.61 37.66 -7.95
CA ALA A 758 -11.67 37.06 -8.88
C ALA A 758 -10.28 36.92 -8.26
N THR A 759 -9.60 35.82 -8.60
CA THR A 759 -8.20 35.61 -8.22
C THR A 759 -7.33 36.59 -9.00
N GLY A 760 -6.30 37.15 -8.36
CA GLY A 760 -5.30 37.97 -9.04
C GLY A 760 -4.44 37.15 -10.00
N TYR A 761 -3.81 37.80 -10.97
CA TYR A 761 -2.92 37.14 -11.94
C TYR A 761 -1.61 37.89 -12.11
N GLN A 762 -0.60 37.18 -12.61
CA GLN A 762 0.67 37.74 -13.03
C GLN A 762 0.92 37.36 -14.49
N ALA A 763 1.34 38.32 -15.30
CA ALA A 763 1.70 38.06 -16.69
C ALA A 763 3.09 38.62 -17.02
N SER A 764 3.77 37.96 -17.95
CA SER A 764 5.03 38.42 -18.52
C SER A 764 4.96 38.34 -20.04
N THR A 765 5.29 39.45 -20.69
CA THR A 765 5.24 39.57 -22.15
C THR A 765 6.60 40.00 -22.67
N TYR A 766 7.16 39.24 -23.61
CA TYR A 766 8.41 39.60 -24.27
C TYR A 766 8.32 39.43 -25.78
N GLY A 767 9.12 40.20 -26.52
CA GLY A 767 9.16 40.06 -27.97
C GLY A 767 9.83 41.20 -28.69
N ILE A 768 9.58 41.26 -29.99
CA ILE A 768 10.15 42.24 -30.90
C ILE A 768 9.05 42.85 -31.78
N LEU A 769 9.08 44.17 -31.87
CA LEU A 769 8.32 44.96 -32.84
C LEU A 769 9.29 45.55 -33.86
N MET A 770 8.86 45.65 -35.10
CA MET A 770 9.64 46.26 -36.18
C MET A 770 8.72 47.03 -37.10
N GLY A 771 9.27 48.04 -37.78
CA GLY A 771 8.49 48.83 -38.71
C GLY A 771 9.31 49.61 -39.69
N LEU A 772 8.61 50.11 -40.69
CA LEU A 772 9.13 50.95 -41.76
C LEU A 772 8.22 52.16 -41.88
N ASP A 773 8.79 53.36 -41.93
CA ASP A 773 8.06 54.59 -42.20
C ASP A 773 8.79 55.50 -43.18
N SER A 774 8.05 56.40 -43.79
CA SER A 774 8.57 57.38 -44.73
C SER A 774 7.79 58.69 -44.65
N THR A 775 8.49 59.79 -44.90
CA THR A 775 7.91 61.12 -45.03
C THR A 775 7.46 61.36 -46.48
N LEU A 776 6.16 61.58 -46.66
CA LEU A 776 5.51 61.84 -47.94
C LEU A 776 5.28 63.35 -48.16
N ALA A 777 4.80 63.71 -49.35
CA ALA A 777 4.46 65.08 -49.70
C ALA A 777 3.54 65.75 -48.64
N GLN A 778 3.75 67.04 -48.39
CA GLN A 778 3.05 67.82 -47.36
C GLN A 778 3.35 67.40 -45.90
N GLN A 779 4.53 66.85 -45.62
CA GLN A 779 5.02 66.51 -44.28
C GLN A 779 4.16 65.46 -43.55
N TRP A 780 3.51 64.57 -44.30
CA TRP A 780 2.87 63.38 -43.72
C TRP A 780 3.91 62.30 -43.46
N GLN A 781 3.90 61.70 -42.29
CA GLN A 781 4.66 60.49 -42.03
C GLN A 781 3.71 59.30 -41.97
N LEU A 782 3.98 58.28 -42.78
CA LEU A 782 3.21 57.04 -42.78
C LEU A 782 4.14 55.86 -42.57
N GLY A 783 3.69 54.87 -41.81
CA GLY A 783 4.44 53.66 -41.53
C GLY A 783 3.59 52.41 -41.38
N VAL A 784 4.26 51.28 -41.53
CA VAL A 784 3.74 49.94 -41.29
C VAL A 784 4.59 49.28 -40.20
N THR A 785 3.95 48.49 -39.33
CA THR A 785 4.62 47.73 -38.28
C THR A 785 4.19 46.27 -38.30
N SER A 786 5.09 45.39 -37.92
CA SER A 786 4.80 44.01 -37.59
C SER A 786 5.67 43.55 -36.42
N GLY A 787 5.32 42.44 -35.79
CA GLY A 787 6.10 41.92 -34.68
C GLY A 787 5.54 40.63 -34.13
N TYR A 788 6.30 40.06 -33.21
CA TYR A 788 5.93 38.87 -32.46
C TYR A 788 6.17 39.13 -30.98
N THR A 789 5.18 38.81 -30.15
CA THR A 789 5.33 38.76 -28.70
C THR A 789 4.79 37.45 -28.17
N ARG A 790 5.35 37.00 -27.04
CA ARG A 790 4.84 35.87 -26.29
C ARG A 790 4.47 36.33 -24.89
N THR A 791 3.25 36.00 -24.48
CA THR A 791 2.73 36.25 -23.13
C THR A 791 2.65 34.94 -22.38
N SER A 792 3.13 34.91 -21.13
CA SER A 792 2.91 33.83 -20.17
C SER A 792 2.19 34.38 -18.96
N LEU A 793 1.13 33.71 -18.51
CA LEU A 793 0.25 34.17 -17.44
C LEU A 793 0.03 33.04 -16.41
N ASP A 794 0.17 33.39 -15.13
CA ASP A 794 -0.20 32.58 -13.97
C ASP A 794 -1.44 33.22 -13.32
N GLY A 795 -2.56 32.49 -13.33
CA GLY A 795 -3.85 32.94 -12.76
C GLY A 795 -4.09 32.46 -11.33
N GLY A 796 -3.10 31.83 -10.70
CA GLY A 796 -3.23 31.19 -9.39
C GLY A 796 -3.92 29.83 -9.44
N TYR A 797 -3.90 29.14 -8.29
CA TYR A 797 -4.54 27.83 -8.10
C TYR A 797 -4.21 26.79 -9.19
N GLY A 798 -2.96 26.79 -9.68
CA GLY A 798 -2.49 25.84 -10.69
C GLY A 798 -3.10 26.05 -12.09
N SER A 799 -3.59 27.26 -12.38
CA SER A 799 -4.07 27.65 -13.71
C SER A 799 -3.04 28.53 -14.41
N ASN A 800 -2.66 28.14 -15.64
CA ASN A 800 -1.67 28.83 -16.45
C ASN A 800 -2.19 29.04 -17.87
N ALA A 801 -1.68 30.08 -18.53
CA ALA A 801 -1.96 30.34 -19.92
C ALA A 801 -0.74 30.91 -20.65
N THR A 802 -0.60 30.59 -21.93
CA THR A 802 0.37 31.22 -22.82
C THR A 802 -0.29 31.72 -24.08
N SER A 803 0.26 32.77 -24.68
CA SER A 803 -0.23 33.31 -25.95
C SER A 803 0.94 33.68 -26.86
N ASP A 804 0.93 33.14 -28.07
CA ASP A 804 1.78 33.57 -29.17
C ASP A 804 1.04 34.65 -29.98
N ASN A 805 1.58 35.87 -30.01
CA ASN A 805 0.92 37.04 -30.55
C ASN A 805 1.66 37.54 -31.79
N TYR A 806 0.94 37.66 -32.91
CA TYR A 806 1.45 38.18 -34.17
C TYR A 806 0.79 39.51 -34.48
N HIS A 807 1.60 40.54 -34.68
CA HIS A 807 1.12 41.90 -34.81
C HIS A 807 1.26 42.42 -36.24
N LEU A 808 0.28 43.21 -36.66
CA LEU A 808 0.32 44.02 -37.87
C LEU A 808 -0.33 45.37 -37.57
N GLY A 809 0.27 46.46 -38.05
CA GLY A 809 -0.31 47.77 -37.87
C GLY A 809 0.10 48.79 -38.92
N VAL A 810 -0.69 49.84 -39.01
CA VAL A 810 -0.41 51.03 -39.79
C VAL A 810 -0.50 52.24 -38.88
N TYR A 811 0.39 53.19 -39.06
CA TYR A 811 0.42 54.40 -38.26
C TYR A 811 0.82 55.59 -39.12
N GLY A 812 0.45 56.77 -38.66
CA GLY A 812 0.85 57.99 -39.32
C GLY A 812 0.66 59.21 -38.44
N GLY A 813 1.38 60.26 -38.80
CA GLY A 813 1.32 61.52 -38.10
C GLY A 813 1.55 62.70 -39.04
N LYS A 814 1.12 63.87 -38.59
CA LYS A 814 1.37 65.14 -39.26
C LYS A 814 1.67 66.22 -38.22
N GLN A 815 2.76 66.94 -38.45
CA GLN A 815 3.09 68.14 -37.70
C GLN A 815 2.44 69.37 -38.37
N LEU A 816 1.69 70.16 -37.60
CA LEU A 816 1.01 71.39 -38.00
C LEU A 816 1.51 72.53 -37.08
N ASP A 817 2.62 73.17 -37.45
CA ASP A 817 3.34 74.11 -36.59
C ASP A 817 3.66 73.48 -35.22
N ASN A 818 2.99 73.93 -34.15
CA ASN A 818 3.16 73.40 -32.80
C ASN A 818 2.23 72.21 -32.50
N LEU A 819 1.23 71.93 -33.33
CA LEU A 819 0.26 70.84 -33.11
C LEU A 819 0.68 69.58 -33.87
N ALA A 820 0.93 68.49 -33.15
CA ALA A 820 1.13 67.15 -33.72
C ALA A 820 -0.18 66.37 -33.68
N LEU A 821 -0.57 65.77 -34.80
CA LEU A 821 -1.68 64.83 -34.88
C LEU A 821 -1.13 63.46 -35.25
N ARG A 822 -1.44 62.43 -34.46
CA ARG A 822 -0.95 61.06 -34.61
C ARG A 822 -2.13 60.10 -34.58
N ALA A 823 -2.09 59.06 -35.39
CA ALA A 823 -3.12 58.04 -35.40
C ALA A 823 -2.56 56.69 -35.87
N GLY A 824 -3.22 55.61 -35.47
CA GLY A 824 -2.86 54.29 -35.94
C GLY A 824 -3.96 53.25 -35.75
N SER A 825 -3.79 52.14 -36.45
CA SER A 825 -4.61 50.95 -36.32
C SER A 825 -3.72 49.73 -36.25
N THR A 826 -4.00 48.84 -35.28
CA THR A 826 -3.27 47.60 -35.12
C THR A 826 -4.24 46.42 -35.06
N TYR A 827 -3.79 45.28 -35.57
CA TYR A 827 -4.48 44.02 -35.54
C TYR A 827 -3.49 42.94 -35.06
N THR A 828 -3.88 42.23 -34.00
CA THR A 828 -3.07 41.16 -33.41
C THR A 828 -3.83 39.85 -33.51
N TRP A 829 -3.17 38.81 -34.03
CA TRP A 829 -3.64 37.42 -33.91
C TRP A 829 -3.00 36.77 -32.70
N HIS A 830 -3.81 36.10 -31.88
CA HIS A 830 -3.38 35.37 -30.69
C HIS A 830 -3.60 33.88 -30.89
N ARG A 831 -2.61 33.06 -30.55
CA ARG A 831 -2.77 31.62 -30.35
C ARG A 831 -2.61 31.34 -28.87
N ILE A 832 -3.71 30.98 -28.22
CA ILE A 832 -3.80 30.85 -26.77
C ILE A 832 -3.87 29.38 -26.39
N GLU A 833 -3.00 28.99 -25.47
CA GLU A 833 -3.00 27.70 -24.80
C GLU A 833 -3.29 27.93 -23.31
N THR A 834 -4.24 27.20 -22.75
CA THR A 834 -4.57 27.25 -21.31
C THR A 834 -4.49 25.86 -20.71
N SER A 835 -4.12 25.80 -19.43
CA SER A 835 -4.12 24.58 -18.62
C SER A 835 -4.60 24.89 -17.21
N ARG A 836 -5.48 24.07 -16.65
CA ARG A 836 -5.97 24.19 -15.27
C ARG A 836 -5.70 22.90 -14.50
N ASN A 837 -5.32 23.02 -13.24
CA ASN A 837 -5.27 21.91 -12.31
C ASN A 837 -6.51 21.92 -11.41
N VAL A 838 -7.45 21.02 -11.69
CA VAL A 838 -8.65 20.84 -10.88
C VAL A 838 -8.33 19.79 -9.82
N ASN A 839 -8.23 20.20 -8.55
CA ASN A 839 -8.06 19.25 -7.45
C ASN A 839 -8.80 19.69 -6.17
N TYR A 840 -9.67 18.83 -5.66
CA TYR A 840 -10.39 19.04 -4.41
C TYR A 840 -10.84 17.68 -3.87
N ALA A 841 -10.77 17.48 -2.54
CA ALA A 841 -11.04 16.18 -1.92
C ALA A 841 -10.27 15.04 -2.63
N THR A 842 -10.97 13.97 -3.06
CA THR A 842 -10.42 12.85 -3.84
C THR A 842 -10.49 13.07 -5.37
N GLN A 843 -10.96 14.24 -5.81
CA GLN A 843 -11.28 14.55 -7.19
C GLN A 843 -10.10 15.27 -7.88
N PHE A 844 -9.80 14.86 -9.11
CA PHE A 844 -8.75 15.47 -9.90
C PHE A 844 -9.03 15.46 -11.41
N ASP A 845 -8.67 16.53 -12.10
CA ASP A 845 -8.70 16.64 -13.56
C ASP A 845 -7.65 17.67 -14.02
N ASN A 846 -7.22 17.60 -15.28
CA ASN A 846 -6.28 18.56 -15.87
C ASN A 846 -6.79 19.11 -17.22
N PRO A 847 -7.84 19.94 -17.21
CA PRO A 847 -8.37 20.52 -18.44
C PRO A 847 -7.36 21.44 -19.15
N SER A 848 -7.35 21.39 -20.48
CA SER A 848 -6.50 22.22 -21.32
C SER A 848 -7.21 22.64 -22.61
N ALA A 849 -7.02 23.88 -23.08
CA ALA A 849 -7.61 24.33 -24.34
C ALA A 849 -6.57 24.99 -25.24
N ASN A 850 -6.77 24.82 -26.55
CA ASN A 850 -6.06 25.54 -27.59
C ASN A 850 -7.08 26.28 -28.45
N TYR A 851 -7.00 27.61 -28.49
CA TYR A 851 -7.91 28.43 -29.28
C TYR A 851 -7.20 29.67 -29.82
N SER A 852 -7.85 30.37 -30.75
CA SER A 852 -7.33 31.60 -31.32
C SER A 852 -8.20 32.80 -30.92
N ALA A 853 -7.57 33.95 -30.79
CA ALA A 853 -8.24 35.21 -30.56
C ALA A 853 -7.65 36.32 -31.43
N ARG A 854 -8.30 37.46 -31.46
CA ARG A 854 -7.83 38.66 -32.16
C ARG A 854 -8.07 39.91 -31.33
N THR A 855 -7.12 40.83 -31.40
CA THR A 855 -7.27 42.18 -30.84
C THR A 855 -7.13 43.21 -31.94
N GLN A 856 -8.16 44.02 -32.15
CA GLN A 856 -8.11 45.19 -33.02
C GLN A 856 -8.06 46.45 -32.16
N GLN A 857 -7.17 47.38 -32.50
CA GLN A 857 -7.05 48.66 -31.81
C GLN A 857 -7.03 49.80 -32.83
N LEU A 858 -7.72 50.89 -32.47
CA LEU A 858 -7.68 52.17 -33.15
C LEU A 858 -7.29 53.23 -32.12
N PHE A 859 -6.33 54.09 -32.46
CA PHE A 859 -5.94 55.17 -31.58
C PHE A 859 -5.68 56.47 -32.35
N ALA A 860 -5.90 57.59 -31.66
CA ALA A 860 -5.58 58.93 -32.12
C ALA A 860 -4.99 59.74 -30.97
N GLU A 861 -4.06 60.63 -31.27
CA GLU A 861 -3.41 61.51 -30.32
C GLU A 861 -3.23 62.92 -30.91
N ALA A 862 -3.46 63.94 -30.08
CA ALA A 862 -3.12 65.32 -30.36
C ALA A 862 -2.12 65.82 -29.30
N GLY A 863 -0.98 66.35 -29.72
CA GLY A 863 0.04 66.93 -28.85
C GLY A 863 0.37 68.36 -29.24
N TYR A 864 0.55 69.27 -28.28
CA TYR A 864 0.89 70.67 -28.56
C TYR A 864 2.27 71.01 -27.99
N SER A 865 3.23 71.30 -28.86
CA SER A 865 4.61 71.56 -28.47
C SER A 865 4.83 73.00 -28.00
N ILE A 866 5.50 73.13 -26.85
CA ILE A 866 5.87 74.39 -26.20
C ILE A 866 7.38 74.36 -25.94
N GLN A 867 8.13 75.25 -26.59
CA GLN A 867 9.58 75.38 -26.34
C GLN A 867 9.82 76.23 -25.08
N ALA A 868 10.45 75.65 -24.05
CA ALA A 868 10.77 76.32 -22.79
C ALA A 868 12.29 76.27 -22.52
N SER A 869 13.04 77.23 -23.09
CA SER A 869 14.51 77.27 -23.01
C SER A 869 15.14 75.97 -23.55
N THR A 870 15.79 75.17 -22.70
CA THR A 870 16.45 73.91 -23.04
C THR A 870 15.53 72.68 -22.95
N VAL A 871 14.26 72.84 -22.56
CA VAL A 871 13.29 71.74 -22.42
C VAL A 871 12.10 71.99 -23.36
N LYS A 872 11.71 70.98 -24.13
CA LYS A 872 10.48 70.99 -24.94
C LYS A 872 9.37 70.30 -24.13
N LEU A 873 8.28 71.01 -23.88
CA LEU A 873 7.10 70.47 -23.21
C LEU A 873 6.02 70.15 -24.25
N GLU A 874 5.30 69.04 -24.07
CA GLU A 874 4.19 68.65 -24.94
C GLU A 874 3.03 68.10 -24.10
N PRO A 875 2.04 68.92 -23.72
CA PRO A 875 0.73 68.42 -23.33
C PRO A 875 0.09 67.63 -24.47
N PHE A 876 -0.52 66.48 -24.15
CA PHE A 876 -1.17 65.63 -25.14
C PHE A 876 -2.48 65.03 -24.63
N ALA A 877 -3.35 64.67 -25.58
CA ALA A 877 -4.56 63.89 -25.37
C ALA A 877 -4.60 62.72 -26.34
N ASN A 878 -4.68 61.50 -25.81
CA ASN A 878 -4.76 60.24 -26.55
C ASN A 878 -6.12 59.59 -26.31
N LEU A 879 -6.69 58.98 -27.35
CA LEU A 879 -7.90 58.16 -27.28
C LEU A 879 -7.65 56.83 -27.99
N ALA A 880 -8.02 55.73 -27.37
CA ALA A 880 -7.91 54.38 -27.91
C ALA A 880 -9.21 53.58 -27.74
N TYR A 881 -9.60 52.88 -28.80
CA TYR A 881 -10.68 51.88 -28.80
C TYR A 881 -10.08 50.51 -29.13
N ILE A 882 -10.41 49.50 -28.34
CA ILE A 882 -9.86 48.14 -28.41
C ILE A 882 -11.03 47.16 -28.46
N ASN A 883 -11.03 46.27 -29.44
CA ASN A 883 -11.96 45.15 -29.54
C ASN A 883 -11.17 43.84 -29.49
N TYR A 884 -11.40 43.05 -28.44
CA TYR A 884 -10.89 41.69 -28.31
C TYR A 884 -11.99 40.70 -28.69
N GLN A 885 -11.65 39.66 -29.44
CA GLN A 885 -12.57 38.59 -29.79
C GLN A 885 -11.85 37.24 -29.79
N ASN A 886 -12.30 36.32 -28.95
CA ASN A 886 -11.86 34.92 -29.00
C ASN A 886 -12.79 34.09 -29.89
N ASN A 887 -12.21 33.08 -30.55
CA ASN A 887 -12.99 31.98 -31.12
C ASN A 887 -13.50 31.06 -30.00
N GLY A 888 -14.31 30.06 -30.37
CA GLY A 888 -14.85 29.11 -29.40
C GLY A 888 -13.75 28.44 -28.59
N ILE A 889 -14.01 28.28 -27.29
CA ILE A 889 -13.15 27.60 -26.34
C ILE A 889 -13.69 26.19 -26.17
N ALA A 890 -12.83 25.19 -26.28
CA ALA A 890 -13.15 23.81 -25.97
C ALA A 890 -11.97 23.23 -25.22
N GLU A 891 -12.13 23.02 -23.91
CA GLU A 891 -11.14 22.31 -23.11
C GLU A 891 -11.22 20.80 -23.41
N ASN A 892 -10.05 20.19 -23.48
CA ASN A 892 -9.85 18.75 -23.44
C ASN A 892 -9.49 18.36 -22.00
N GLY A 893 -10.05 17.27 -21.50
CA GLY A 893 -9.87 16.81 -20.13
C GLY A 893 -10.91 15.75 -19.79
N GLY A 894 -11.07 15.47 -18.50
CA GLY A 894 -12.20 14.71 -17.99
C GLY A 894 -13.48 15.54 -17.91
N ALA A 895 -14.34 15.20 -16.95
CA ALA A 895 -15.66 15.81 -16.80
C ALA A 895 -15.62 17.29 -16.41
N ALA A 896 -14.51 17.80 -15.87
CA ALA A 896 -14.37 19.20 -15.48
C ALA A 896 -14.02 20.14 -16.65
N ALA A 897 -13.89 19.60 -17.87
CA ALA A 897 -13.66 20.37 -19.08
C ALA A 897 -14.83 21.32 -19.39
N LEU A 898 -14.49 22.57 -19.70
CA LEU A 898 -15.42 23.63 -20.06
C LEU A 898 -15.37 23.91 -21.56
N HIS A 899 -16.46 24.46 -22.08
CA HIS A 899 -16.52 25.02 -23.42
C HIS A 899 -17.20 26.39 -23.41
N GLY A 900 -16.96 27.18 -24.45
CA GLY A 900 -17.54 28.51 -24.59
C GLY A 900 -17.63 28.92 -26.05
N ASP A 901 -18.70 29.64 -26.40
CA ASP A 901 -18.89 30.14 -27.75
C ASP A 901 -17.93 31.29 -28.09
N LYS A 902 -18.00 31.77 -29.33
CA LYS A 902 -17.27 32.97 -29.79
C LYS A 902 -17.80 34.22 -29.08
N GLN A 903 -16.91 35.03 -28.50
CA GLN A 903 -17.28 36.18 -27.65
C GLN A 903 -16.42 37.40 -27.99
N HIS A 904 -16.87 38.59 -27.60
CA HIS A 904 -16.10 39.82 -27.78
C HIS A 904 -16.17 40.70 -26.54
N THR A 905 -15.13 41.49 -26.35
CA THR A 905 -14.98 42.46 -25.26
C THR A 905 -14.41 43.74 -25.84
N ASP A 906 -15.06 44.86 -25.53
CA ASP A 906 -14.64 46.19 -25.96
C ASP A 906 -14.06 46.99 -24.79
N ALA A 907 -13.03 47.77 -25.05
CA ALA A 907 -12.46 48.72 -24.08
C ALA A 907 -12.18 50.05 -24.77
N THR A 908 -12.51 51.15 -24.09
CA THR A 908 -12.18 52.51 -24.55
C THR A 908 -11.41 53.22 -23.47
N ALA A 909 -10.26 53.79 -23.81
CA ALA A 909 -9.41 54.49 -22.87
C ALA A 909 -8.96 55.84 -23.43
N SER A 910 -8.91 56.86 -22.58
CA SER A 910 -8.23 58.12 -22.89
C SER A 910 -7.00 58.29 -22.02
N THR A 911 -5.99 59.01 -22.50
CA THR A 911 -4.83 59.39 -21.69
C THR A 911 -4.54 60.86 -21.90
N LEU A 912 -4.58 61.62 -20.82
CA LEU A 912 -4.18 63.03 -20.80
C LEU A 912 -2.83 63.12 -20.09
N GLY A 913 -1.87 63.80 -20.69
CA GLY A 913 -0.54 63.86 -20.09
C GLY A 913 0.30 65.01 -20.55
N MET A 914 1.50 65.07 -19.98
CA MET A 914 2.55 66.01 -20.34
C MET A 914 3.85 65.26 -20.57
N ARG A 915 4.51 65.60 -21.67
CA ARG A 915 5.85 65.10 -21.99
C ARG A 915 6.88 66.20 -21.86
N ALA A 916 8.10 65.82 -21.52
CA ALA A 916 9.25 66.71 -21.47
C ALA A 916 10.44 66.06 -22.19
N ASP A 917 10.98 66.76 -23.18
CA ASP A 917 12.17 66.34 -23.92
C ASP A 917 13.32 67.31 -23.63
N THR A 918 14.51 66.78 -23.34
CA THR A 918 15.73 67.58 -23.13
C THR A 918 16.93 66.87 -23.76
N GLN A 919 17.89 67.64 -24.26
CA GLN A 919 19.12 67.13 -24.84
C GLN A 919 20.29 67.44 -23.92
N LEU A 920 20.98 66.39 -23.45
CA LEU A 920 22.17 66.48 -22.62
C LEU A 920 23.36 65.89 -23.40
N GLN A 921 24.20 66.76 -23.96
CA GLN A 921 25.29 66.37 -24.85
C GLN A 921 24.77 65.50 -26.02
N ALA A 922 25.27 64.26 -26.14
CA ALA A 922 24.88 63.30 -27.18
C ALA A 922 23.65 62.44 -26.82
N VAL A 923 23.04 62.66 -25.65
CA VAL A 923 21.89 61.87 -25.16
C VAL A 923 20.63 62.73 -25.13
N THR A 924 19.55 62.25 -25.74
CA THR A 924 18.21 62.84 -25.59
C THR A 924 17.45 62.09 -24.49
N LEU A 925 16.97 62.82 -23.50
CA LEU A 925 16.13 62.28 -22.44
C LEU A 925 14.68 62.73 -22.67
N ARG A 926 13.75 61.77 -22.61
CA ARG A 926 12.32 62.00 -22.75
C ARG A 926 11.60 61.46 -21.52
N GLY A 927 10.69 62.25 -20.96
CA GLY A 927 9.81 61.85 -19.86
C GLY A 927 8.35 62.03 -20.22
N GLU A 928 7.48 61.16 -19.72
CA GLU A 928 6.02 61.26 -19.82
C GLU A 928 5.38 61.03 -18.45
N LEU A 929 4.46 61.92 -18.08
CA LEU A 929 3.51 61.70 -17.00
C LEU A 929 2.10 61.83 -17.57
N GLY A 930 1.26 60.83 -17.32
CA GLY A 930 -0.11 60.80 -17.83
C GLY A 930 -1.10 60.26 -16.82
N TRP A 931 -2.36 60.65 -17.00
CA TRP A 931 -3.53 60.06 -16.35
C TRP A 931 -4.34 59.35 -17.42
N GLN A 932 -4.52 58.03 -17.26
CA GLN A 932 -5.35 57.21 -18.12
C GLN A 932 -6.71 56.99 -17.47
N HIS A 933 -7.78 57.15 -18.25
CA HIS A 933 -9.14 56.88 -17.84
C HIS A 933 -9.81 55.82 -18.73
N GLN A 934 -10.43 54.82 -18.14
CA GLN A 934 -11.14 53.72 -18.80
C GLN A 934 -12.66 53.92 -18.77
N TYR A 935 -13.30 53.88 -19.94
CA TYR A 935 -14.74 54.05 -20.13
C TYR A 935 -15.45 52.69 -20.30
N GLY A 936 -16.76 52.67 -20.10
CA GLY A 936 -17.56 51.44 -20.24
C GLY A 936 -17.54 50.56 -19.00
N ASP A 937 -17.77 49.26 -19.16
CA ASP A 937 -17.74 48.30 -18.06
C ASP A 937 -16.29 48.01 -17.60
N SER A 938 -16.06 47.92 -16.29
CA SER A 938 -14.76 47.54 -15.74
C SER A 938 -14.56 46.03 -15.69
N ASP A 939 -15.66 45.27 -15.67
CA ASP A 939 -15.64 43.82 -15.55
C ASP A 939 -15.32 43.19 -16.91
N ARG A 940 -14.42 42.21 -16.90
CA ARG A 940 -14.03 41.46 -18.09
C ARG A 940 -14.37 40.00 -17.85
N GLY A 941 -15.54 39.60 -18.35
CA GLY A 941 -16.09 38.27 -18.19
C GLY A 941 -15.96 37.42 -19.44
N ILE A 942 -15.94 36.10 -19.23
CA ILE A 942 -16.09 35.12 -20.30
C ILE A 942 -17.18 34.11 -19.95
N GLY A 943 -18.06 33.84 -20.91
CA GLY A 943 -19.12 32.85 -20.78
C GLY A 943 -18.59 31.44 -21.01
N LEU A 944 -18.83 30.53 -20.07
CA LEU A 944 -18.41 29.14 -20.15
C LEU A 944 -19.59 28.22 -19.82
N MET A 945 -19.48 26.96 -20.23
CA MET A 945 -20.46 25.91 -20.02
C MET A 945 -19.72 24.63 -19.65
N PHE A 946 -20.29 23.84 -18.75
CA PHE A 946 -19.80 22.49 -18.47
C PHE A 946 -19.99 21.59 -19.69
N SER A 947 -19.07 20.64 -19.90
CA SER A 947 -19.24 19.60 -20.92
C SER A 947 -20.60 18.88 -20.76
N GLY A 948 -21.35 18.75 -21.85
CA GLY A 948 -22.69 18.15 -21.86
C GLY A 948 -23.84 19.06 -21.37
N SER A 949 -23.57 20.33 -21.06
CA SER A 949 -24.59 21.33 -20.71
C SER A 949 -24.65 22.47 -21.74
N SER A 950 -25.84 23.09 -21.88
CA SER A 950 -26.04 24.31 -22.66
C SER A 950 -26.36 25.53 -21.78
N VAL A 951 -26.15 25.44 -20.46
CA VAL A 951 -26.42 26.51 -19.50
C VAL A 951 -25.13 27.30 -19.27
N PRO A 952 -25.02 28.55 -19.77
CA PRO A 952 -23.81 29.33 -19.59
C PRO A 952 -23.71 29.94 -18.19
N PHE A 953 -22.48 30.07 -17.71
CA PHE A 953 -22.11 30.88 -16.55
C PHE A 953 -20.96 31.82 -16.93
N VAL A 954 -20.89 32.98 -16.27
CA VAL A 954 -19.85 33.99 -16.55
C VAL A 954 -18.79 33.94 -15.47
N ASN A 955 -17.54 33.84 -15.91
CA ASN A 955 -16.37 34.00 -15.06
C ASN A 955 -15.69 35.33 -15.35
N ASN A 956 -15.60 36.18 -14.33
CA ASN A 956 -14.95 37.48 -14.42
C ASN A 956 -13.48 37.40 -14.00
N SER A 957 -12.62 38.11 -14.73
CA SER A 957 -11.27 38.47 -14.29
C SER A 957 -11.31 39.60 -13.25
N VAL A 958 -10.16 39.99 -12.72
CA VAL A 958 -10.02 41.19 -11.89
C VAL A 958 -10.50 42.42 -12.68
N PRO A 959 -11.41 43.24 -12.12
CA PRO A 959 -11.90 44.44 -12.77
C PRO A 959 -10.78 45.44 -13.06
N VAL A 960 -10.84 46.06 -14.24
CA VAL A 960 -9.89 47.12 -14.59
C VAL A 960 -10.19 48.39 -13.81
N SER A 961 -9.15 49.00 -13.25
CA SER A 961 -9.27 50.28 -12.57
C SER A 961 -9.71 51.37 -13.55
N ARG A 962 -10.66 52.22 -13.12
CA ARG A 962 -11.12 53.38 -13.90
C ARG A 962 -10.00 54.35 -14.24
N ASP A 963 -9.09 54.55 -13.30
CA ASP A 963 -8.06 55.58 -13.37
C ASP A 963 -6.69 54.97 -13.08
N ALA A 964 -5.69 55.37 -13.88
CA ALA A 964 -4.32 54.94 -13.70
C ALA A 964 -3.32 56.07 -13.97
N ALA A 965 -2.20 56.04 -13.25
CA ALA A 965 -1.05 56.89 -13.53
C ALA A 965 -0.14 56.19 -14.54
N VAL A 966 0.29 56.94 -15.57
CA VAL A 966 1.24 56.50 -16.59
C VAL A 966 2.54 57.25 -16.40
N VAL A 967 3.65 56.54 -16.33
CA VAL A 967 5.00 57.11 -16.17
C VAL A 967 5.92 56.48 -17.20
N LYS A 968 6.59 57.29 -18.02
CA LYS A 968 7.60 56.80 -18.96
C LYS A 968 8.87 57.63 -18.90
N ALA A 969 10.01 56.97 -19.11
CA ALA A 969 11.31 57.59 -19.25
C ALA A 969 12.09 56.89 -20.36
N ASN A 970 12.66 57.64 -21.29
CA ASN A 970 13.41 57.13 -22.43
C ASN A 970 14.73 57.90 -22.57
N ALA A 971 15.81 57.19 -22.86
CA ALA A 971 17.11 57.74 -23.22
C ALA A 971 17.49 57.29 -24.64
N GLU A 972 17.83 58.25 -25.50
CA GLU A 972 18.17 58.02 -26.90
C GLU A 972 19.57 58.55 -27.21
N VAL A 973 20.35 57.79 -27.96
CA VAL A 973 21.73 58.14 -28.36
C VAL A 973 21.90 57.92 -29.86
N ALA A 974 22.37 58.95 -30.57
CA ALA A 974 22.80 58.81 -31.96
C ALA A 974 24.14 58.04 -32.00
N VAL A 975 24.18 56.92 -32.72
CA VAL A 975 25.36 56.06 -32.87
C VAL A 975 26.02 56.19 -34.26
N GLY A 976 25.71 57.28 -34.95
CA GLY A 976 26.23 57.68 -36.27
C GLY A 976 25.29 58.69 -36.92
N ASN A 977 25.56 59.05 -38.18
CA ASN A 977 24.75 60.04 -38.91
C ASN A 977 23.35 59.54 -39.31
N ASN A 978 23.11 58.22 -39.21
CA ASN A 978 21.91 57.57 -39.73
C ASN A 978 21.27 56.59 -38.72
N ALA A 979 21.76 56.51 -37.48
CA ALA A 979 21.31 55.48 -36.55
C ALA A 979 21.17 55.97 -35.10
N THR A 980 20.11 55.53 -34.43
CA THR A 980 19.78 55.87 -33.03
C THR A 980 19.50 54.60 -32.22
N LEU A 981 20.07 54.52 -31.02
CA LEU A 981 19.72 53.52 -30.01
C LEU A 981 18.86 54.16 -28.93
N SER A 982 17.86 53.43 -28.42
CA SER A 982 17.02 53.88 -27.32
C SER A 982 16.90 52.83 -26.22
N LEU A 983 16.78 53.30 -24.99
CA LEU A 983 16.42 52.49 -23.83
C LEU A 983 15.29 53.18 -23.08
N GLY A 984 14.16 52.49 -22.95
CA GLY A 984 12.95 53.02 -22.34
C GLY A 984 12.48 52.18 -21.16
N TYR A 985 11.91 52.88 -20.18
CA TYR A 985 11.06 52.34 -19.14
C TYR A 985 9.67 52.95 -19.29
N GLY A 986 8.63 52.13 -19.14
CA GLY A 986 7.25 52.58 -19.03
C GLY A 986 6.54 51.83 -17.93
N GLY A 987 5.64 52.49 -17.22
CA GLY A 987 4.79 51.85 -16.23
C GLY A 987 3.40 52.45 -16.19
N LEU A 988 2.44 51.61 -15.80
CA LEU A 988 1.07 51.99 -15.51
C LEU A 988 0.72 51.47 -14.12
N VAL A 989 0.23 52.35 -13.25
CA VAL A 989 -0.12 52.00 -11.86
C VAL A 989 -1.52 52.48 -11.56
N SER A 990 -2.35 51.58 -11.04
CA SER A 990 -3.69 51.86 -10.53
C SER A 990 -3.93 51.15 -9.20
N SER A 991 -5.16 51.20 -8.68
CA SER A 991 -5.51 50.55 -7.41
C SER A 991 -5.47 49.02 -7.46
N SER A 992 -5.77 48.42 -8.61
CA SER A 992 -5.86 46.95 -8.78
C SER A 992 -4.86 46.38 -9.80
N HIS A 993 -4.07 47.23 -10.45
CA HIS A 993 -3.23 46.84 -11.58
C HIS A 993 -1.89 47.58 -11.58
N GLN A 994 -0.81 46.84 -11.83
CA GLN A 994 0.52 47.41 -12.04
C GLN A 994 1.18 46.75 -13.25
N ASP A 995 1.66 47.57 -14.16
CA ASP A 995 2.50 47.16 -15.29
C ASP A 995 3.83 47.90 -15.28
N ASN A 996 4.90 47.16 -15.57
CA ASN A 996 6.24 47.70 -15.78
C ASN A 996 6.83 47.10 -17.06
N ARG A 997 7.33 47.97 -17.93
CA ARG A 997 7.93 47.63 -19.22
C ARG A 997 9.33 48.20 -19.34
N VAL A 998 10.24 47.39 -19.87
CA VAL A 998 11.54 47.83 -20.38
C VAL A 998 11.61 47.56 -21.87
N ASN A 999 12.12 48.52 -22.64
CA ASN A 999 12.32 48.35 -24.08
C ASN A 999 13.69 48.87 -24.54
N ALA A 1000 14.25 48.21 -25.54
CA ALA A 1000 15.47 48.62 -26.22
C ALA A 1000 15.18 48.77 -27.72
N GLY A 1001 15.41 49.97 -28.26
CA GLY A 1001 15.10 50.30 -29.64
C GLY A 1001 16.35 50.58 -30.48
N PHE A 1002 16.26 50.26 -31.76
CA PHE A 1002 17.20 50.66 -32.80
C PHE A 1002 16.43 51.28 -33.96
N THR A 1003 16.89 52.43 -34.42
CA THR A 1003 16.35 53.12 -35.58
C THR A 1003 17.46 53.37 -36.59
N TRP A 1004 17.19 53.12 -37.87
CA TRP A 1004 18.06 53.40 -39.00
C TRP A 1004 17.34 54.24 -40.06
N HIS A 1005 18.00 55.29 -40.53
CA HIS A 1005 17.51 56.24 -41.53
C HIS A 1005 18.29 56.07 -42.85
N PHE A 1006 17.59 56.05 -43.99
CA PHE A 1006 18.15 55.79 -45.32
C PHE A 1006 17.41 56.48 -46.44
#